data_AF-A0AAW2RJY7-F1
#
_entry.id   AF-A0AAW2RJY7-F1
#
_cell.length_a   1.000
_cell.length_b   1.000
_cell.length_c   1.000
_cell.angle_alpha   90.00
_cell.angle_beta   90.00
_cell.angle_gamma   90.00
#
_symmetry.space_group_name_H-M   'P 1'
#
loop_
_entity.id
_entity.type
_entity.pdbx_description
1 polymer ?
#
loop_
_entity_poly.entity_id
_entity_poly.type
_entity_poly.pdbx_seq_one_letter_code
_entity_poly.pdbx_strand_id
1 'polypeptide(L)'
;MKLLTDDDCLSLLAQHARTSFDDKSELKEVGLLLVKKCKGLPLAAKTLGGLLRCKETKQEWQDVLNSKIWDLPEENNILPVLRLSYHHLPSHLKHLFAYCSIFPKDYEFDKNELVFLWMGEGFLEQPNVRKRKEDLGLEYFNELLSRSFFQRLSGSDSNFVMHDLINDLAQFVAGGTCYRLDEKMDTNQEYRVPEKTRHGSFLRHEYELFRKFRAFYQVQGLRTFLPMPVQNSLVWPPFYLSNRILVELVPKLHSLRVLSLSGYSITELPSSICNLIHLRYLNLSGTSIITLPDSLSDLFHLQTLSLRNCRFISKLPPTLGNLSNLRHLDNSNTDQLKDMPIEIGKLRCLQTLPKIVLGKVGDLGLRELRNLTQLRGTLAIVELQNVTDIEDVKEASLINKNELDELQLTWGSDINTSQNRISEDEVIDLLQPHDNLKNLKLEFYRGSKFPSWIGDPAFRKLSSISFSNCLECTSLPPLGQLPELKHLRIGGMPKVKCIGTEFYGSGVLVPFAKLETLRFDNMPKWEKWTAFADGVQINLPHLHQLAMFRCGKLTNISPLSFPVLRELDLEKCNKVLLEHFSSLDSLNYFKVEGIAGLSHLPTELMQSLSALEVLECCNCNELLSVWPNEISLEHLAHLRRLVVADCSQLVSMGQGEQQLPCNLEVLELFSCPNFVSLPNDLSNLRLLRELIVKNCIKFISFPENGIPPMLKRLEILSCNALESLPSNISDLERLEIKDCSSLKSWSTGNFPIALKKFAIKNCTQLDPVSETMFPHNNSILLEDLCLCNWTNFSNLLQRLHGFSLLVELYLSSCYGLKHFPEQGLPPSLRALSIEDCASLKSLPKKIRSMKSLVSLEIRSCPRLDNFPKYGLPPNLSSLRIWDSKKFRPLTEWGLHRLTSLREFSICGGFKELELLGDDDCLFPHSLIKFSIARFPSLTSLCKVLENLTSLRHLSIMNCANLNVLPSEGLLEKLWHLEISDCPLLRQRCLRDRGDYWPKIAGIPCVEIDGTYVYRQSLV
;
A
#
# COMPACT_ATOMS: atom_id res chain seq x y z
N MET A 1 -12.60 28.73 -2.26
CA MET A 1 -11.63 29.34 -1.31
C MET A 1 -12.29 30.50 -0.58
N LYS A 2 -11.99 30.72 0.70
CA LYS A 2 -12.38 31.97 1.39
C LYS A 2 -11.49 33.11 0.89
N LEU A 3 -12.09 34.23 0.54
CA LEU A 3 -11.36 35.46 0.22
C LEU A 3 -10.82 36.06 1.52
N LEU A 4 -9.59 36.55 1.47
CA LEU A 4 -8.95 37.27 2.56
C LEU A 4 -9.33 38.74 2.52
N THR A 5 -9.30 39.39 3.68
CA THR A 5 -9.37 40.86 3.75
C THR A 5 -8.11 41.47 3.13
N ASP A 6 -8.16 42.76 2.78
CA ASP A 6 -6.98 43.46 2.27
C ASP A 6 -5.83 43.47 3.30
N ASP A 7 -6.12 43.55 4.60
CA ASP A 7 -5.12 43.50 5.67
C ASP A 7 -4.49 42.10 5.83
N ASP A 8 -5.30 41.04 5.72
CA ASP A 8 -4.80 39.66 5.72
C ASP A 8 -3.96 39.38 4.47
N CYS A 9 -4.38 39.87 3.30
CA CYS A 9 -3.60 39.77 2.06
C CYS A 9 -2.29 40.54 2.15
N LEU A 10 -2.28 41.72 2.75
CA LEU A 10 -1.08 42.52 2.96
C LEU A 10 -0.10 41.82 3.89
N SER A 11 -0.61 41.22 4.96
CA SER A 11 0.19 40.40 5.89
C SER A 11 0.80 39.19 5.18
N LEU A 12 0.01 38.51 4.35
CA LEU A 12 0.48 37.36 3.56
C LEU A 12 1.51 37.76 2.49
N LEU A 13 1.32 38.90 1.84
CA LEU A 13 2.28 39.46 0.89
C LEU A 13 3.60 39.81 1.60
N ALA A 14 3.55 40.46 2.76
CA ALA A 14 4.73 40.81 3.56
C ALA A 14 5.54 39.58 3.95
N GLN A 15 4.85 38.55 4.45
CA GLN A 15 5.44 37.27 4.83
C GLN A 15 6.19 36.62 3.67
N HIS A 16 5.58 36.59 2.48
CA HIS A 16 6.18 35.97 1.31
C HIS A 16 7.31 36.81 0.68
N ALA A 17 7.21 38.13 0.73
CA ALA A 17 8.25 39.08 0.32
C ALA A 17 9.43 39.16 1.32
N ARG A 18 9.30 38.55 2.51
CA ARG A 18 10.27 38.64 3.62
C ARG A 18 10.56 40.08 4.04
N THR A 19 9.54 40.92 4.08
CA THR A 19 9.62 42.31 4.55
C THR A 19 8.71 42.53 5.75
N SER A 20 9.11 43.44 6.64
CA SER A 20 8.20 44.02 7.64
C SER A 20 7.75 45.39 7.15
N PHE A 21 6.46 45.69 7.28
CA PHE A 21 5.91 47.00 6.98
C PHE A 21 5.96 47.96 8.18
N ASP A 22 6.40 47.47 9.35
CA ASP A 22 6.54 48.29 10.56
C ASP A 22 7.80 49.20 10.49
N ASP A 23 8.85 48.74 9.78
CA ASP A 23 10.12 49.47 9.61
C ASP A 23 10.24 50.23 8.27
N LYS A 24 9.31 50.02 7.32
CA LYS A 24 9.37 50.56 5.94
C LYS A 24 8.02 51.12 5.46
N SER A 25 7.63 52.27 6.00
CA SER A 25 6.34 52.94 5.68
C SER A 25 6.15 53.21 4.18
N GLU A 26 7.22 53.53 3.45
CA GLU A 26 7.20 53.83 2.02
C GLU A 26 6.81 52.64 1.13
N LEU A 27 7.12 51.41 1.53
CA LEU A 27 6.73 50.19 0.80
C LEU A 27 5.30 49.76 1.12
N LYS A 28 4.79 50.12 2.31
CA LYS A 28 3.44 49.80 2.75
C LYS A 28 2.38 50.45 1.85
N GLU A 29 2.61 51.68 1.41
CA GLU A 29 1.72 52.40 0.49
C GLU A 29 1.57 51.64 -0.85
N VAL A 30 2.69 51.25 -1.46
CA VAL A 30 2.70 50.52 -2.73
C VAL A 30 2.15 49.11 -2.54
N GLY A 31 2.46 48.47 -1.41
CA GLY A 31 1.94 47.16 -1.02
C GLY A 31 0.41 47.12 -0.92
N LEU A 32 -0.22 48.14 -0.32
CA LEU A 32 -1.69 48.25 -0.25
C LEU A 32 -2.33 48.35 -1.64
N LEU A 33 -1.72 49.10 -2.57
CA LEU A 33 -2.21 49.21 -3.94
C LEU A 33 -2.07 47.88 -4.72
N LEU A 34 -0.98 47.15 -4.49
CA LEU A 34 -0.72 45.83 -5.08
C LEU A 34 -1.68 44.76 -4.55
N VAL A 35 -1.99 44.78 -3.25
CA VAL A 35 -2.95 43.85 -2.63
C VAL A 35 -4.37 44.04 -3.17
N LYS A 36 -4.80 45.29 -3.42
CA LYS A 36 -6.11 45.55 -4.05
C LYS A 36 -6.25 44.88 -5.41
N LYS A 37 -5.15 44.77 -6.18
CA LYS A 37 -5.12 44.02 -7.46
C LYS A 37 -5.23 42.50 -7.27
N CYS A 38 -4.97 41.97 -6.08
CA CYS A 38 -5.10 40.54 -5.75
C CYS A 38 -6.54 40.12 -5.43
N LYS A 39 -7.48 41.06 -5.24
CA LYS A 39 -8.93 40.81 -5.01
C LYS A 39 -9.21 39.79 -3.89
N GLY A 40 -8.41 39.79 -2.81
CA GLY A 40 -8.59 38.87 -1.68
C GLY A 40 -8.14 37.42 -1.94
N LEU A 41 -7.51 37.10 -3.08
CA LEU A 41 -7.06 35.74 -3.40
C LEU A 41 -5.72 35.42 -2.71
N PRO A 42 -5.64 34.40 -1.84
CA PRO A 42 -4.40 34.05 -1.15
C PRO A 42 -3.25 33.72 -2.11
N LEU A 43 -3.52 32.95 -3.17
CA LEU A 43 -2.49 32.57 -4.15
C LEU A 43 -1.93 33.78 -4.89
N ALA A 44 -2.76 34.78 -5.20
CA ALA A 44 -2.34 36.02 -5.82
C ALA A 44 -1.38 36.80 -4.90
N ALA A 45 -1.75 36.97 -3.63
CA ALA A 45 -0.90 37.64 -2.64
C ALA A 45 0.43 36.90 -2.40
N LYS A 46 0.42 35.57 -2.30
CA LYS A 46 1.64 34.75 -2.15
C LYS A 46 2.57 34.85 -3.37
N THR A 47 2.00 34.77 -4.57
CA THR A 47 2.76 34.84 -5.82
C THR A 47 3.37 36.22 -6.00
N LEU A 48 2.61 37.28 -5.69
CA LEU A 48 3.09 38.65 -5.73
C LEU A 48 4.17 38.93 -4.69
N GLY A 49 3.99 38.46 -3.44
CA GLY A 49 5.02 38.54 -2.41
C GLY A 49 6.30 37.78 -2.82
N GLY A 50 6.15 36.60 -3.45
CA GLY A 50 7.27 35.85 -3.99
C GLY A 50 8.04 36.59 -5.10
N LEU A 51 7.34 37.30 -5.99
CA LEU A 51 7.94 38.18 -7.00
C LEU A 51 8.72 39.34 -6.36
N LEU A 52 8.15 39.96 -5.32
CA LEU A 52 8.73 41.13 -4.64
C LEU A 52 9.88 40.78 -3.68
N ARG A 53 10.09 39.50 -3.38
CA ARG A 53 11.14 39.03 -2.45
C ARG A 53 12.55 39.52 -2.80
N CYS A 54 12.84 39.71 -4.08
CA CYS A 54 14.14 40.20 -4.55
C CYS A 54 14.13 41.70 -4.91
N LYS A 55 13.10 42.45 -4.49
CA LYS A 55 12.91 43.88 -4.76
C LYS A 55 13.00 44.68 -3.48
N GLU A 56 14.07 45.46 -3.33
CA GLU A 56 14.39 46.15 -2.07
C GLU A 56 13.93 47.61 -2.06
N THR A 57 13.72 48.21 -3.24
CA THR A 57 13.45 49.65 -3.38
C THR A 57 11.98 49.94 -3.69
N LYS A 58 11.49 51.13 -3.29
CA LYS A 58 10.13 51.62 -3.63
C LYS A 58 9.91 51.67 -5.14
N GLN A 59 10.93 52.07 -5.90
CA GLN A 59 10.84 52.17 -7.36
C GLN A 59 10.58 50.81 -8.00
N GLU A 60 11.25 49.75 -7.57
CA GLU A 60 11.03 48.42 -8.11
C GLU A 60 9.63 47.87 -7.82
N TRP A 61 9.06 48.19 -6.65
CA TRP A 61 7.68 47.86 -6.33
C TRP A 61 6.69 48.66 -7.20
N GLN A 62 7.01 49.93 -7.46
CA GLN A 62 6.21 50.80 -8.32
C GLN A 62 6.24 50.33 -9.79
N ASP A 63 7.39 49.83 -10.27
CA ASP A 63 7.53 49.26 -11.62
C ASP A 63 6.63 48.02 -11.79
N VAL A 64 6.54 47.17 -10.75
CA VAL A 64 5.62 46.02 -10.72
C VAL A 64 4.17 46.48 -10.73
N LEU A 65 3.83 47.51 -9.95
CA LEU A 65 2.47 48.07 -9.88
C LEU A 65 2.03 48.70 -11.22
N ASN A 66 2.96 49.36 -11.92
CA ASN A 66 2.72 50.08 -13.18
C ASN A 66 2.88 49.19 -14.45
N SER A 67 3.05 47.88 -14.28
CA SER A 67 3.23 46.96 -15.41
C SER A 67 1.98 46.89 -16.29
N LYS A 68 2.17 47.01 -17.61
CA LYS A 68 1.10 46.86 -18.62
C LYS A 68 0.45 45.47 -18.63
N ILE A 69 1.05 44.48 -17.98
CA ILE A 69 0.51 43.11 -17.88
C ILE A 69 -0.79 43.10 -17.07
N TRP A 70 -0.98 44.06 -16.15
CA TRP A 70 -2.22 44.21 -15.41
C TRP A 70 -3.43 44.56 -16.29
N ASP A 71 -3.18 45.18 -17.45
CA ASP A 71 -4.21 45.66 -18.37
C ASP A 71 -4.55 44.63 -19.46
N LEU A 72 -3.83 43.50 -19.52
CA LEU A 72 -4.11 42.42 -20.46
C LEU A 72 -5.41 41.70 -20.06
N PRO A 73 -6.26 41.33 -21.03
CA PRO A 73 -7.47 40.56 -20.76
C PRO A 73 -7.12 39.20 -20.13
N GLU A 74 -8.01 38.73 -19.24
CA GLU A 74 -7.93 37.40 -18.62
C GLU A 74 -8.22 36.31 -19.68
N GLU A 75 -7.30 36.08 -20.62
CA GLU A 75 -7.43 34.94 -21.55
C GLU A 75 -7.20 33.62 -20.79
N ASN A 76 -8.07 32.64 -21.04
CA ASN A 76 -8.06 31.32 -20.42
C ASN A 76 -8.16 31.33 -18.87
N ASN A 77 -8.83 32.34 -18.29
CA ASN A 77 -9.02 32.49 -16.83
C ASN A 77 -7.70 32.61 -16.03
N ILE A 78 -6.58 32.97 -16.67
CA ILE A 78 -5.29 33.14 -15.99
C ILE A 78 -5.22 34.54 -15.37
N LEU A 79 -5.03 34.59 -14.05
CA LEU A 79 -4.92 35.84 -13.31
C LEU A 79 -3.71 36.69 -13.76
N PRO A 80 -3.87 38.01 -13.96
CA PRO A 80 -2.77 38.89 -14.41
C PRO A 80 -1.53 38.85 -13.50
N VAL A 81 -1.73 38.68 -12.19
CA VAL A 81 -0.64 38.54 -11.20
C VAL A 81 0.25 37.32 -11.46
N LEU A 82 -0.34 36.21 -11.93
CA LEU A 82 0.40 34.98 -12.23
C LEU A 82 1.22 35.17 -13.52
N ARG A 83 0.64 35.82 -14.54
CA ARG A 83 1.35 36.21 -15.76
C ARG A 83 2.52 37.15 -15.46
N LEU A 84 2.31 38.11 -14.57
CA LEU A 84 3.35 39.05 -14.14
C LEU A 84 4.50 38.31 -13.44
N SER A 85 4.19 37.39 -12.52
CA SER A 85 5.20 36.59 -11.84
C SER A 85 6.04 35.75 -12.82
N TYR A 86 5.40 35.13 -13.82
CA TYR A 86 6.11 34.42 -14.89
C TYR A 86 6.93 35.36 -15.79
N HIS A 87 6.42 36.55 -16.10
CA HIS A 87 7.14 37.52 -16.92
C HIS A 87 8.49 37.90 -16.30
N HIS A 88 8.51 38.10 -14.98
CA HIS A 88 9.70 38.42 -14.19
C HIS A 88 10.53 37.19 -13.75
N LEU A 89 10.18 35.99 -14.20
CA LEU A 89 10.98 34.79 -13.97
C LEU A 89 12.24 34.82 -14.87
N PRO A 90 13.43 34.40 -14.40
CA PRO A 90 14.60 34.26 -15.24
C PRO A 90 14.35 33.34 -16.44
N SER A 91 14.99 33.64 -17.59
CA SER A 91 14.77 32.91 -18.85
C SER A 91 15.01 31.41 -18.73
N HIS A 92 16.01 30.98 -17.96
CA HIS A 92 16.28 29.56 -17.74
C HIS A 92 15.10 28.89 -17.01
N LEU A 93 14.56 29.49 -15.95
CA LEU A 93 13.44 28.95 -15.19
C LEU A 93 12.11 28.94 -15.96
N LYS A 94 11.89 29.86 -16.91
CA LYS A 94 10.66 29.87 -17.73
C LYS A 94 10.44 28.55 -18.45
N HIS A 95 11.50 27.96 -19.00
CA HIS A 95 11.42 26.69 -19.73
C HIS A 95 11.17 25.51 -18.79
N LEU A 96 11.83 25.48 -17.61
CA LEU A 96 11.60 24.45 -16.59
C LEU A 96 10.15 24.49 -16.08
N PHE A 97 9.62 25.69 -15.85
CA PHE A 97 8.24 25.88 -15.43
C PHE A 97 7.24 25.46 -16.52
N ALA A 98 7.48 25.83 -17.78
CA ALA A 98 6.65 25.39 -18.91
C ALA A 98 6.65 23.86 -19.05
N TYR A 99 7.79 23.19 -18.84
CA TYR A 99 7.88 21.73 -18.84
C TYR A 99 6.99 21.09 -17.78
N CYS A 100 6.86 21.70 -16.59
CA CYS A 100 5.98 21.18 -15.54
C CYS A 100 4.48 21.17 -15.91
N SER A 101 4.08 21.74 -17.05
CA SER A 101 2.71 21.56 -17.58
C SER A 101 2.37 20.12 -17.93
N ILE A 102 3.35 19.23 -18.07
CA ILE A 102 3.13 17.79 -18.24
C ILE A 102 2.47 17.14 -17.00
N PHE A 103 2.57 17.76 -15.83
CA PHE A 103 1.91 17.27 -14.63
C PHE A 103 0.41 17.60 -14.68
N PRO A 104 -0.48 16.68 -14.25
CA PRO A 104 -1.88 16.97 -14.02
C PRO A 104 -2.06 18.10 -13.00
N LYS A 105 -3.25 18.70 -12.98
CA LYS A 105 -3.62 19.70 -11.97
C LYS A 105 -3.57 19.06 -10.58
N ASP A 106 -3.02 19.80 -9.61
CA ASP A 106 -2.86 19.37 -8.22
C ASP A 106 -2.13 18.03 -8.03
N TYR A 107 -1.31 17.65 -9.02
CA TYR A 107 -0.49 16.46 -8.96
C TYR A 107 0.63 16.60 -7.91
N GLU A 108 0.75 15.58 -7.05
CA GLU A 108 1.85 15.46 -6.09
C GLU A 108 3.05 14.81 -6.78
N PHE A 109 4.18 15.49 -6.74
CA PHE A 109 5.44 15.01 -7.30
C PHE A 109 6.58 15.11 -6.29
N ASP A 110 7.53 14.18 -6.42
CA ASP A 110 8.79 14.22 -5.68
C ASP A 110 9.73 15.27 -6.30
N LYS A 111 10.36 16.05 -5.43
CA LYS A 111 11.32 17.10 -5.81
C LYS A 111 12.51 16.54 -6.62
N ASN A 112 13.09 15.42 -6.20
CA ASN A 112 14.29 14.88 -6.83
C ASN A 112 13.96 14.26 -8.18
N GLU A 113 12.80 13.59 -8.31
CA GLU A 113 12.32 13.08 -9.59
C GLU A 113 12.16 14.20 -10.62
N LEU A 114 11.57 15.34 -10.25
CA LEU A 114 11.47 16.51 -11.15
C LEU A 114 12.85 17.03 -11.58
N VAL A 115 13.81 17.11 -10.65
CA VAL A 115 15.18 17.50 -10.97
C VAL A 115 15.83 16.51 -11.96
N PHE A 116 15.61 15.21 -11.81
CA PHE A 116 16.11 14.20 -12.74
C PHE A 116 15.45 14.30 -14.12
N LEU A 117 14.17 14.66 -14.19
CA LEU A 117 13.48 14.94 -15.46
C LEU A 117 14.09 16.15 -16.17
N TRP A 118 14.32 17.26 -15.45
CA TRP A 118 14.99 18.44 -16.03
C TRP A 118 16.43 18.15 -16.48
N MET A 119 17.13 17.30 -15.74
CA MET A 119 18.45 16.80 -16.13
C MET A 119 18.37 15.97 -17.43
N GLY A 120 17.43 15.02 -17.49
CA GLY A 120 17.17 14.18 -18.66
C GLY A 120 16.79 14.97 -19.90
N GLU A 121 16.02 16.05 -19.75
CA GLU A 121 15.72 16.96 -20.86
C GLU A 121 16.91 17.83 -21.28
N GLY A 122 17.94 17.95 -20.45
CA GLY A 122 19.11 18.77 -20.69
C GLY A 122 18.94 20.25 -20.32
N PHE A 123 17.97 20.59 -19.47
CA PHE A 123 17.74 21.99 -19.04
C PHE A 123 18.79 22.53 -18.07
N LEU A 124 19.63 21.64 -17.50
CA LEU A 124 20.65 21.97 -16.50
C LEU A 124 22.06 22.04 -17.11
N GLU A 125 22.18 22.25 -18.43
CA GLU A 125 23.45 22.41 -19.13
C GLU A 125 23.80 23.90 -19.27
N GLN A 126 24.54 24.45 -18.29
CA GLN A 126 25.06 25.81 -18.36
C GLN A 126 26.57 25.83 -18.65
N PRO A 127 27.03 26.49 -19.73
CA PRO A 127 28.45 26.73 -19.92
C PRO A 127 28.94 27.66 -18.80
N ASN A 128 30.03 27.28 -18.13
CA ASN A 128 30.77 28.06 -17.11
C ASN A 128 30.33 27.94 -15.63
N VAL A 129 29.38 27.07 -15.26
CA VAL A 129 29.03 26.83 -13.85
C VAL A 129 29.67 25.52 -13.35
N ARG A 130 30.58 25.61 -12.36
CA ARG A 130 31.22 24.43 -11.71
C ARG A 130 30.31 23.66 -10.74
N LYS A 131 29.04 24.04 -10.62
CA LYS A 131 28.07 23.36 -9.74
C LYS A 131 27.62 22.03 -10.36
N ARG A 132 27.25 21.08 -9.51
CA ARG A 132 26.67 19.79 -9.95
C ARG A 132 25.25 20.02 -10.48
N LYS A 133 24.80 19.19 -11.43
CA LYS A 133 23.48 19.34 -12.06
C LYS A 133 22.35 19.22 -11.04
N GLU A 134 22.49 18.34 -10.07
CA GLU A 134 21.52 18.09 -9.01
C GLU A 134 21.37 19.32 -8.10
N ASP A 135 22.49 19.93 -7.69
CA ASP A 135 22.47 21.15 -6.86
C ASP A 135 21.84 22.31 -7.62
N LEU A 136 22.18 22.46 -8.91
CA LEU A 136 21.61 23.50 -9.76
C LEU A 136 20.11 23.30 -9.96
N GLY A 137 19.68 22.06 -10.19
CA GLY A 137 18.27 21.70 -10.27
C GLY A 137 17.51 21.97 -8.97
N LEU A 138 18.11 21.69 -7.81
CA LEU A 138 17.54 22.00 -6.50
C LEU A 138 17.47 23.51 -6.25
N GLU A 139 18.47 24.28 -6.68
CA GLU A 139 18.45 25.75 -6.63
C GLU A 139 17.29 26.32 -7.46
N TYR A 140 17.12 25.83 -8.69
CA TYR A 140 16.02 26.22 -9.57
C TYR A 140 14.65 25.81 -9.02
N PHE A 141 14.56 24.61 -8.45
CA PHE A 141 13.37 24.15 -7.75
C PHE A 141 13.01 25.09 -6.59
N ASN A 142 14.00 25.41 -5.75
CA ASN A 142 13.80 26.28 -4.60
C ASN A 142 13.43 27.71 -5.01
N GLU A 143 13.93 28.22 -6.13
CA GLU A 143 13.49 29.53 -6.65
C GLU A 143 12.01 29.50 -7.08
N LEU A 144 11.58 28.47 -7.83
CA LEU A 144 10.17 28.29 -8.20
C LEU A 144 9.27 28.14 -6.97
N LEU A 145 9.71 27.35 -5.97
CA LEU A 145 9.04 27.21 -4.68
C LEU A 145 8.95 28.55 -3.93
N SER A 146 10.03 29.33 -3.91
CA SER A 146 10.08 30.63 -3.24
C SER A 146 9.11 31.66 -3.84
N ARG A 147 8.82 31.52 -5.14
CA ARG A 147 7.86 32.34 -5.89
C ARG A 147 6.44 31.79 -5.87
N SER A 148 6.18 30.75 -5.07
CA SER A 148 4.88 30.09 -4.90
C SER A 148 4.35 29.37 -6.15
N PHE A 149 5.22 29.03 -7.12
CA PHE A 149 4.83 28.17 -8.25
C PHE A 149 4.61 26.72 -7.83
N PHE A 150 5.30 26.28 -6.78
CA PHE A 150 5.09 25.01 -6.11
C PHE A 150 4.64 25.25 -4.66
N GLN A 151 3.93 24.28 -4.09
CA GLN A 151 3.48 24.32 -2.70
C GLN A 151 3.90 23.03 -2.00
N ARG A 152 4.38 23.13 -0.76
CA ARG A 152 4.70 21.96 0.06
C ARG A 152 3.42 21.41 0.68
N LEU A 153 3.21 20.10 0.60
CA LEU A 153 2.10 19.44 1.28
C LEU A 153 2.43 19.24 2.77
N SER A 154 1.43 19.36 3.64
CA SER A 154 1.60 19.15 5.08
C SER A 154 1.91 17.68 5.39
N GLY A 155 3.07 17.40 6.00
CA GLY A 155 3.43 16.06 6.47
C GLY A 155 4.54 15.33 5.70
N SER A 156 5.08 15.91 4.62
CA SER A 156 6.26 15.38 3.91
C SER A 156 7.21 16.51 3.49
N ASP A 157 8.51 16.30 3.67
CA ASP A 157 9.55 17.23 3.21
C ASP A 157 9.94 17.04 1.73
N SER A 158 9.44 15.99 1.08
CA SER A 158 9.80 15.61 -0.29
C SER A 158 8.70 15.84 -1.33
N ASN A 159 7.45 15.99 -0.89
CA ASN A 159 6.29 16.03 -1.79
C ASN A 159 5.73 17.43 -1.97
N PHE A 160 5.50 17.79 -3.23
CA PHE A 160 5.07 19.12 -3.64
C PHE A 160 3.94 19.04 -4.65
N VAL A 161 3.15 20.11 -4.71
CA VAL A 161 2.04 20.26 -5.64
C VAL A 161 2.14 21.56 -6.43
N MET A 162 1.71 21.52 -7.69
CA MET A 162 1.46 22.71 -8.50
C MET A 162 -0.04 22.98 -8.51
N HIS A 163 -0.43 24.11 -7.94
CA HIS A 163 -1.82 24.55 -7.86
C HIS A 163 -2.45 24.68 -9.26
N ASP A 164 -3.72 24.31 -9.41
CA ASP A 164 -4.46 24.33 -10.68
C ASP A 164 -4.28 25.61 -11.55
N LEU A 165 -4.39 26.81 -10.98
CA LEU A 165 -4.19 28.10 -11.67
C LEU A 165 -2.74 28.32 -12.13
N ILE A 166 -1.76 27.80 -11.38
CA ILE A 166 -0.35 27.81 -11.79
C ILE A 166 -0.13 26.79 -12.91
N ASN A 167 -0.79 25.63 -12.84
CA ASN A 167 -0.76 24.64 -13.90
C ASN A 167 -1.40 25.16 -15.21
N ASP A 168 -2.50 25.91 -15.12
CA ASP A 168 -3.12 26.57 -16.27
C ASP A 168 -2.19 27.61 -16.90
N LEU A 169 -1.48 28.38 -16.08
CA LEU A 169 -0.40 29.25 -16.57
C LEU A 169 0.71 28.45 -17.24
N ALA A 170 1.16 27.33 -16.64
CA ALA A 170 2.21 26.48 -17.20
C ALA A 170 1.80 25.93 -18.59
N GLN A 171 0.56 25.46 -18.72
CA GLN A 171 0.01 24.99 -20.00
C GLN A 171 -0.05 26.10 -21.04
N PHE A 172 -0.53 27.28 -20.66
CA PHE A 172 -0.59 28.44 -21.55
C PHE A 172 0.80 28.84 -22.08
N VAL A 173 1.81 28.90 -21.22
CA VAL A 173 3.17 29.29 -21.64
C VAL A 173 3.91 28.17 -22.37
N ALA A 174 3.59 26.90 -22.10
CA ALA A 174 4.08 25.76 -22.89
C ALA A 174 3.47 25.74 -24.30
N GLY A 175 2.30 26.34 -24.49
CA GLY A 175 1.63 26.43 -25.78
C GLY A 175 1.24 25.04 -26.30
N GLY A 176 2.05 24.47 -27.19
CA GLY A 176 1.86 23.06 -27.61
C GLY A 176 3.14 22.24 -27.65
N THR A 177 4.20 22.70 -26.98
CA THR A 177 5.41 21.90 -26.78
C THR A 177 5.18 20.79 -25.76
N CYS A 178 4.26 20.98 -24.82
CA CYS A 178 3.82 19.95 -23.88
C CYS A 178 2.40 19.50 -24.23
N TYR A 179 2.14 18.20 -24.12
CA TYR A 179 0.84 17.60 -24.37
C TYR A 179 0.54 16.54 -23.31
N ARG A 180 -0.63 16.64 -22.68
CA ARG A 180 -1.12 15.63 -21.75
C ARG A 180 -2.25 14.84 -22.39
N LEU A 181 -2.11 13.52 -22.43
CA LEU A 181 -3.15 12.60 -22.89
C LEU A 181 -3.95 12.13 -21.65
N ASP A 182 -4.92 12.95 -21.24
CA ASP A 182 -5.73 12.75 -20.03
C ASP A 182 -7.10 12.06 -20.31
N GLU A 183 -7.38 11.65 -21.54
CA GLU A 183 -8.70 11.14 -21.94
C GLU A 183 -8.99 9.69 -21.52
N LYS A 184 -10.26 9.42 -21.20
CA LYS A 184 -10.80 8.10 -20.82
C LYS A 184 -10.81 7.15 -22.02
N MET A 185 -10.49 5.88 -21.75
CA MET A 185 -10.28 4.76 -22.69
C MET A 185 -11.40 4.44 -23.71
N ASP A 186 -12.57 5.05 -23.62
CA ASP A 186 -13.80 4.59 -24.31
C ASP A 186 -14.19 5.35 -25.59
N THR A 187 -13.45 6.38 -26.01
CA THR A 187 -13.76 7.06 -27.27
C THR A 187 -13.02 6.35 -28.42
N ASN A 188 -13.76 5.84 -29.41
CA ASN A 188 -13.21 5.43 -30.72
C ASN A 188 -12.67 6.63 -31.52
N GLN A 189 -12.27 7.72 -30.86
CA GLN A 189 -11.73 8.92 -31.48
C GLN A 189 -10.24 8.75 -31.76
N GLU A 190 -9.83 9.07 -32.98
CA GLU A 190 -8.41 9.23 -33.29
C GLU A 190 -7.90 10.49 -32.59
N TYR A 191 -7.03 10.31 -31.60
CA TYR A 191 -6.36 11.42 -30.93
C TYR A 191 -5.45 12.14 -31.92
N ARG A 192 -5.48 13.48 -31.91
CA ARG A 192 -4.52 14.31 -32.65
C ARG A 192 -3.57 14.95 -31.65
N VAL A 193 -2.32 14.50 -31.64
CA VAL A 193 -1.24 15.14 -30.88
C VAL A 193 -0.63 16.22 -31.78
N PRO A 194 -0.47 17.47 -31.30
CA PRO A 194 0.16 18.52 -32.10
C PRO A 194 1.56 18.13 -32.57
N GLU A 195 1.89 18.36 -33.85
CA GLU A 195 3.20 18.00 -34.42
C GLU A 195 4.38 18.68 -33.70
N LYS A 196 4.15 19.87 -33.13
CA LYS A 196 5.16 20.62 -32.36
C LYS A 196 5.40 20.09 -30.95
N THR A 197 4.67 19.05 -30.51
CA THR A 197 4.82 18.45 -29.19
C THR A 197 6.22 17.85 -29.02
N ARG A 198 6.85 18.20 -27.91
CA ARG A 198 8.16 17.72 -27.46
C ARG A 198 8.07 16.91 -26.18
N HIS A 199 7.09 17.20 -25.32
CA HIS A 199 6.95 16.55 -24.03
C HIS A 199 5.54 15.97 -23.90
N GLY A 200 5.44 14.65 -23.91
CA GLY A 200 4.18 13.91 -23.77
C GLY A 200 4.09 13.25 -22.41
N SER A 201 2.97 13.48 -21.72
CA SER A 201 2.59 12.72 -20.52
C SER A 201 1.17 12.19 -20.63
N PHE A 202 0.84 11.21 -19.78
CA PHE A 202 -0.49 10.60 -19.78
C PHE A 202 -0.81 9.97 -18.44
N LEU A 203 -2.10 9.95 -18.08
CA LEU A 203 -2.56 9.21 -16.91
C LEU A 203 -2.51 7.71 -17.18
N ARG A 204 -1.86 6.96 -16.27
CA ARG A 204 -1.83 5.49 -16.31
C ARG A 204 -3.22 4.93 -16.06
N HIS A 205 -3.65 4.05 -16.94
CA HIS A 205 -4.83 3.19 -16.76
C HIS A 205 -4.41 1.75 -16.53
N GLU A 206 -5.28 0.96 -15.89
CA GLU A 206 -5.04 -0.46 -15.61
C GLU A 206 -4.59 -1.23 -16.85
N TYR A 207 -5.15 -0.91 -18.02
CA TYR A 207 -4.76 -1.50 -19.30
C TYR A 207 -4.45 -0.40 -20.31
N GLU A 208 -3.25 -0.37 -20.86
CA GLU A 208 -2.83 0.62 -21.84
C GLU A 208 -2.80 0.02 -23.24
N LEU A 209 -3.79 0.38 -24.05
CA LEU A 209 -3.95 -0.12 -25.40
C LEU A 209 -3.07 0.63 -26.40
N PHE A 210 -2.48 -0.11 -27.35
CA PHE A 210 -1.65 0.46 -28.40
C PHE A 210 -2.34 1.59 -29.20
N ARG A 211 -3.63 1.45 -29.52
CA ARG A 211 -4.40 2.46 -30.29
C ARG A 211 -4.43 3.84 -29.66
N LYS A 212 -4.42 3.93 -28.32
CA LYS A 212 -4.41 5.20 -27.56
C LYS A 212 -3.16 6.02 -27.88
N PHE A 213 -2.04 5.35 -28.12
CA PHE A 213 -0.74 5.99 -28.35
C PHE A 213 -0.37 6.12 -29.82
N ARG A 214 -1.23 5.66 -30.75
CA ARG A 214 -0.94 5.72 -32.19
C ARG A 214 -0.68 7.15 -32.67
N ALA A 215 -1.29 8.15 -32.06
CA ALA A 215 -1.08 9.55 -32.42
C ALA A 215 0.38 10.02 -32.25
N PHE A 216 1.13 9.41 -31.32
CA PHE A 216 2.55 9.74 -31.13
C PHE A 216 3.44 9.29 -32.29
N TYR A 217 2.99 8.38 -33.18
CA TYR A 217 3.76 8.02 -34.39
C TYR A 217 4.09 9.22 -35.28
N GLN A 218 3.23 10.23 -35.30
CA GLN A 218 3.37 11.41 -36.15
C GLN A 218 4.28 12.47 -35.51
N VAL A 219 4.65 12.31 -34.24
CA VAL A 219 5.41 13.30 -33.45
C VAL A 219 6.88 12.88 -33.39
N GLN A 220 7.58 12.99 -34.52
CA GLN A 220 9.01 12.61 -34.60
C GLN A 220 9.92 13.43 -33.66
N GLY A 221 9.43 14.59 -33.22
CA GLY A 221 10.12 15.51 -32.34
C GLY A 221 10.03 15.21 -30.85
N LEU A 222 9.34 14.14 -30.43
CA LEU A 222 9.06 13.83 -29.03
C LEU A 222 10.34 13.49 -28.25
N ARG A 223 10.51 14.14 -27.09
CA ARG A 223 11.64 14.01 -26.16
C ARG A 223 11.22 13.34 -24.84
N THR A 224 9.99 13.53 -24.41
CA THR A 224 9.45 12.91 -23.18
C THR A 224 8.27 12.01 -23.51
N PHE A 225 8.31 10.78 -23.00
CA PHE A 225 7.17 9.86 -22.96
C PHE A 225 6.99 9.36 -21.53
N LEU A 226 6.08 10.01 -20.79
CA LEU A 226 5.98 9.89 -19.33
C LEU A 226 4.58 9.47 -18.87
N PRO A 227 4.39 8.22 -18.42
CA PRO A 227 3.22 7.84 -17.64
C PRO A 227 3.23 8.56 -16.27
N MET A 228 2.11 9.15 -15.89
CA MET A 228 1.93 9.80 -14.60
C MET A 228 1.68 8.77 -13.48
N PRO A 229 2.46 8.79 -12.39
CA PRO A 229 2.24 7.89 -11.28
C PRO A 229 0.85 8.08 -10.63
N VAL A 230 0.02 7.03 -10.61
CA VAL A 230 -1.22 6.99 -9.79
C VAL A 230 -0.87 6.98 -8.30
N GLN A 231 -1.26 8.03 -7.56
CA GLN A 231 -1.16 8.07 -6.10
C GLN A 231 -2.05 6.99 -5.48
N ASN A 232 -1.58 6.32 -4.42
CA ASN A 232 -2.29 5.28 -3.66
C ASN A 232 -2.55 3.92 -4.35
N SER A 233 -1.71 3.48 -5.30
CA SER A 233 -1.72 2.05 -5.67
C SER A 233 -0.87 1.24 -4.69
N LEU A 234 -1.48 0.74 -3.61
CA LEU A 234 -0.94 -0.35 -2.77
C LEU A 234 -0.79 -1.69 -3.55
N VAL A 235 -1.12 -1.69 -4.85
CA VAL A 235 -1.16 -2.89 -5.69
C VAL A 235 0.12 -2.95 -6.53
N TRP A 236 0.85 -4.06 -6.39
CA TRP A 236 2.06 -4.38 -7.14
C TRP A 236 1.83 -5.69 -7.92
N PRO A 237 1.76 -5.65 -9.26
CA PRO A 237 1.29 -4.55 -10.10
C PRO A 237 -0.09 -4.87 -10.73
N PRO A 238 -1.01 -3.91 -10.90
CA PRO A 238 -2.20 -4.14 -11.73
C PRO A 238 -2.17 -3.36 -13.06
N PHE A 239 -1.09 -2.64 -13.41
CA PHE A 239 -1.02 -1.90 -14.68
C PHE A 239 -0.35 -2.72 -15.79
N TYR A 240 -1.02 -2.83 -16.93
CA TYR A 240 -0.59 -3.61 -18.08
C TYR A 240 -0.38 -2.69 -19.29
N LEU A 241 0.77 -2.82 -19.94
CA LEU A 241 1.10 -2.09 -21.16
C LEU A 241 1.05 -3.05 -22.35
N SER A 242 0.31 -2.70 -23.40
CA SER A 242 0.35 -3.46 -24.65
C SER A 242 1.80 -3.58 -25.14
N ASN A 243 2.28 -4.81 -25.35
CA ASN A 243 3.66 -5.04 -25.77
C ASN A 243 4.00 -4.35 -27.10
N ARG A 244 3.00 -4.17 -27.99
CA ARG A 244 3.14 -3.41 -29.24
C ARG A 244 3.63 -1.97 -29.02
N ILE A 245 3.34 -1.35 -27.88
CA ILE A 245 3.88 -0.03 -27.54
C ILE A 245 5.41 -0.10 -27.41
N LEU A 246 5.93 -1.13 -26.75
CA LEU A 246 7.36 -1.33 -26.53
C LEU A 246 8.11 -1.75 -27.80
N VAL A 247 7.52 -2.62 -28.62
CA VAL A 247 8.20 -3.17 -29.81
C VAL A 247 7.95 -2.40 -31.11
N GLU A 248 6.82 -1.69 -31.25
CA GLU A 248 6.50 -0.94 -32.49
C GLU A 248 6.55 0.58 -32.34
N LEU A 249 6.03 1.15 -31.24
CA LEU A 249 5.91 2.62 -31.10
C LEU A 249 7.20 3.24 -30.57
N VAL A 250 7.63 2.85 -29.37
CA VAL A 250 8.76 3.46 -28.66
C VAL A 250 10.04 3.48 -29.52
N PRO A 251 10.41 2.42 -30.26
CA PRO A 251 11.63 2.42 -31.07
C PRO A 251 11.64 3.44 -32.23
N LYS A 252 10.49 3.97 -32.64
CA LYS A 252 10.40 4.99 -33.70
C LYS A 252 10.51 6.43 -33.17
N LEU A 253 10.54 6.62 -31.86
CA LEU A 253 10.65 7.93 -31.21
C LEU A 253 12.12 8.34 -31.07
N HIS A 254 12.82 8.52 -32.19
CA HIS A 254 14.28 8.71 -32.21
C HIS A 254 14.80 9.93 -31.43
N SER A 255 13.96 10.94 -31.20
CA SER A 255 14.31 12.16 -30.43
C SER A 255 14.19 11.99 -28.91
N LEU A 256 13.81 10.81 -28.41
CA LEU A 256 13.47 10.58 -27.01
C LEU A 256 14.69 10.78 -26.09
N ARG A 257 14.48 11.52 -25.00
CA ARG A 257 15.45 11.79 -23.93
C ARG A 257 14.98 11.22 -22.59
N VAL A 258 13.68 11.24 -22.35
CA VAL A 258 13.05 10.76 -21.11
C VAL A 258 12.02 9.69 -21.47
N LEU A 259 12.29 8.47 -21.02
CA LEU A 259 11.38 7.33 -21.11
C LEU A 259 11.09 6.82 -19.70
N SER A 260 9.82 6.76 -19.34
CA SER A 260 9.39 6.05 -18.14
C SER A 260 8.40 4.97 -18.53
N LEU A 261 8.65 3.77 -18.00
CA LEU A 261 7.78 2.60 -18.09
C LEU A 261 7.38 2.15 -16.67
N SER A 262 7.44 3.09 -15.72
CA SER A 262 7.31 2.79 -14.31
C SER A 262 5.94 2.19 -13.97
N GLY A 263 5.96 1.16 -13.12
CA GLY A 263 4.78 0.47 -12.57
C GLY A 263 3.98 -0.40 -13.53
N TYR A 264 4.43 -0.59 -14.78
CA TYR A 264 3.83 -1.57 -15.68
C TYR A 264 4.38 -2.98 -15.43
N SER A 265 3.54 -3.99 -15.67
CA SER A 265 3.94 -5.40 -15.66
C SER A 265 4.81 -5.76 -16.87
N ILE A 266 6.05 -5.28 -16.86
CA ILE A 266 7.06 -5.53 -17.90
C ILE A 266 8.13 -6.46 -17.32
N THR A 267 8.46 -7.51 -18.06
CA THR A 267 9.37 -8.59 -17.64
C THR A 267 10.69 -8.59 -18.42
N GLU A 268 10.68 -8.00 -19.61
CA GLU A 268 11.82 -7.82 -20.49
C GLU A 268 11.75 -6.45 -21.16
N LEU A 269 12.91 -5.83 -21.36
CA LEU A 269 13.03 -4.61 -22.14
C LEU A 269 13.57 -4.97 -23.53
N PRO A 270 12.85 -4.69 -24.63
CA PRO A 270 13.35 -4.99 -25.97
C PRO A 270 14.68 -4.28 -26.28
N SER A 271 15.62 -4.98 -26.95
CA SER A 271 16.92 -4.40 -27.34
C SER A 271 16.79 -3.20 -28.30
N SER A 272 15.67 -3.10 -29.03
CA SER A 272 15.36 -1.94 -29.88
C SER A 272 15.28 -0.62 -29.13
N ILE A 273 15.03 -0.64 -27.81
CA ILE A 273 15.05 0.57 -26.96
C ILE A 273 16.48 1.13 -26.83
N CYS A 274 17.50 0.28 -26.96
CA CYS A 274 18.91 0.69 -26.96
C CYS A 274 19.30 1.52 -28.20
N ASN A 275 18.46 1.53 -29.25
CA ASN A 275 18.67 2.38 -30.43
C ASN A 275 18.28 3.85 -30.20
N LEU A 276 17.67 4.18 -29.06
CA LEU A 276 17.29 5.55 -28.69
C LEU A 276 18.49 6.31 -28.14
N ILE A 277 19.50 6.56 -28.98
CA ILE A 277 20.82 7.09 -28.57
C ILE A 277 20.77 8.43 -27.81
N HIS A 278 19.68 9.20 -27.93
CA HIS A 278 19.49 10.46 -27.21
C HIS A 278 18.92 10.28 -25.80
N LEU A 279 18.60 9.06 -25.39
CA LEU A 279 18.00 8.78 -24.09
C LEU A 279 18.97 9.15 -22.96
N ARG A 280 18.47 9.93 -21.99
CA ARG A 280 19.19 10.42 -20.81
C ARG A 280 18.55 9.94 -19.51
N TYR A 281 17.27 9.63 -19.53
CA TYR A 281 16.51 9.16 -18.38
C TYR A 281 15.69 7.93 -18.78
N LEU A 282 15.92 6.81 -18.10
CA LEU A 282 15.16 5.58 -18.23
C LEU A 282 14.66 5.14 -16.85
N ASN A 283 13.34 5.12 -16.67
CA ASN A 283 12.71 4.69 -15.43
C ASN A 283 11.91 3.40 -15.65
N LEU A 284 12.38 2.31 -15.03
CA LEU A 284 11.76 0.99 -15.01
C LEU A 284 11.28 0.62 -13.59
N SER A 285 11.27 1.59 -12.66
CA SER A 285 10.81 1.36 -11.30
C SER A 285 9.42 0.76 -11.30
N GLY A 286 9.09 -0.15 -10.40
CA GLY A 286 7.72 -0.69 -10.44
C GLY A 286 7.51 -1.91 -11.34
N THR A 287 8.49 -2.27 -12.18
CA THR A 287 8.32 -3.33 -13.17
C THR A 287 8.71 -4.71 -12.62
N SER A 288 8.35 -5.76 -13.35
CA SER A 288 8.73 -7.15 -13.05
C SER A 288 9.91 -7.63 -13.90
N ILE A 289 10.81 -6.70 -14.27
CA ILE A 289 11.90 -6.98 -15.21
C ILE A 289 12.90 -7.95 -14.61
N ILE A 290 13.32 -8.95 -15.40
CA ILE A 290 14.24 -10.01 -14.95
C ILE A 290 15.68 -9.69 -15.39
N THR A 291 15.86 -9.20 -16.62
CA THR A 291 17.16 -8.81 -17.18
C THR A 291 17.02 -7.57 -18.07
N LEU A 292 18.11 -6.83 -18.22
CA LEU A 292 18.23 -5.73 -19.18
C LEU A 292 19.04 -6.19 -20.40
N PRO A 293 18.82 -5.64 -21.60
CA PRO A 293 19.63 -5.94 -22.79
C PRO A 293 21.12 -5.66 -22.59
N ASP A 294 21.98 -6.52 -23.15
CA ASP A 294 23.44 -6.30 -23.13
C ASP A 294 23.85 -5.01 -23.88
N SER A 295 23.05 -4.61 -24.87
CA SER A 295 23.19 -3.36 -25.64
C SER A 295 22.79 -2.10 -24.86
N LEU A 296 22.39 -2.18 -23.59
CA LEU A 296 22.00 -1.00 -22.80
C LEU A 296 23.15 0.03 -22.71
N SER A 297 24.40 -0.42 -22.77
CA SER A 297 25.58 0.43 -22.81
C SER A 297 25.66 1.35 -24.03
N ASP A 298 24.90 1.07 -25.09
CA ASP A 298 24.87 1.89 -26.30
C ASP A 298 24.12 3.22 -26.06
N LEU A 299 23.41 3.35 -24.94
CA LEU A 299 22.79 4.59 -24.49
C LEU A 299 23.82 5.50 -23.80
N PHE A 300 24.89 5.88 -24.49
CA PHE A 300 26.04 6.60 -23.91
C PHE A 300 25.70 7.99 -23.31
N HIS A 301 24.52 8.54 -23.61
CA HIS A 301 23.99 9.78 -23.00
C HIS A 301 23.17 9.55 -21.73
N LEU A 302 22.95 8.30 -21.30
CA LEU A 302 22.13 7.97 -20.14
C LEU A 302 22.75 8.57 -18.87
N GLN A 303 21.93 9.30 -18.12
CA GLN A 303 22.27 9.99 -16.86
C GLN A 303 21.53 9.37 -15.67
N THR A 304 20.30 8.88 -15.89
CA THR A 304 19.48 8.24 -14.87
C THR A 304 18.93 6.91 -15.38
N LEU A 305 19.24 5.84 -14.64
CA LEU A 305 18.60 4.53 -14.77
C LEU A 305 17.97 4.19 -13.42
N SER A 306 16.64 4.11 -13.38
CA SER A 306 15.92 3.74 -12.17
C SER A 306 15.31 2.34 -12.29
N LEU A 307 15.73 1.46 -11.40
CA LEU A 307 15.31 0.07 -11.22
C LEU A 307 14.64 -0.12 -9.84
N ARG A 308 14.18 0.98 -9.22
CA ARG A 308 13.62 0.98 -7.87
C ARG A 308 12.47 -0.02 -7.78
N ASN A 309 12.52 -0.86 -6.76
CA ASN A 309 11.54 -1.92 -6.51
C ASN A 309 11.48 -3.02 -7.59
N CYS A 310 12.40 -3.12 -8.56
CA CYS A 310 12.42 -4.22 -9.52
C CYS A 310 12.83 -5.54 -8.85
N ARG A 311 11.90 -6.18 -8.11
CA ARG A 311 12.23 -7.29 -7.19
C ARG A 311 12.77 -8.55 -7.89
N PHE A 312 12.46 -8.72 -9.18
CA PHE A 312 12.81 -9.91 -9.96
C PHE A 312 14.08 -9.77 -10.80
N ILE A 313 14.70 -8.58 -10.84
CA ILE A 313 15.92 -8.39 -11.63
C ILE A 313 17.06 -9.20 -11.01
N SER A 314 17.70 -10.07 -11.78
CA SER A 314 18.73 -10.98 -11.25
C SER A 314 20.17 -10.53 -11.54
N LYS A 315 20.38 -9.85 -12.67
CA LYS A 315 21.68 -9.37 -13.12
C LYS A 315 21.58 -8.04 -13.85
N LEU A 316 22.63 -7.24 -13.76
CA LEU A 316 22.83 -6.06 -14.61
C LEU A 316 23.75 -6.39 -15.80
N PRO A 317 23.63 -5.67 -16.94
CA PRO A 317 24.47 -5.90 -18.12
C PRO A 317 25.97 -5.77 -17.81
N PRO A 318 26.85 -6.69 -18.27
CA PRO A 318 28.29 -6.62 -18.00
C PRO A 318 28.94 -5.32 -18.50
N THR A 319 28.42 -4.75 -19.59
CA THR A 319 28.89 -3.53 -20.25
C THR A 319 28.37 -2.23 -19.61
N LEU A 320 27.57 -2.29 -18.54
CA LEU A 320 26.96 -1.11 -17.90
C LEU A 320 28.02 -0.08 -17.44
N GLY A 321 29.22 -0.53 -17.08
CA GLY A 321 30.35 0.33 -16.72
C GLY A 321 30.80 1.31 -17.80
N ASN A 322 30.38 1.11 -19.06
CA ASN A 322 30.68 2.00 -20.18
C ASN A 322 29.79 3.26 -20.22
N LEU A 323 28.74 3.35 -19.40
CA LEU A 323 27.85 4.51 -19.33
C LEU A 323 28.49 5.68 -18.57
N SER A 324 29.56 6.27 -19.10
CA SER A 324 30.37 7.28 -18.39
C SER A 324 29.61 8.54 -17.94
N ASN A 325 28.44 8.82 -18.53
CA ASN A 325 27.57 9.93 -18.17
C ASN A 325 26.54 9.58 -17.08
N LEU A 326 26.47 8.33 -16.63
CA LEU A 326 25.50 7.87 -15.63
C LEU A 326 25.80 8.50 -14.27
N ARG A 327 24.74 9.05 -13.66
CA ARG A 327 24.77 9.77 -12.38
C ARG A 327 23.90 9.10 -11.35
N HIS A 328 22.79 8.48 -11.77
CA HIS A 328 21.90 7.76 -10.88
C HIS A 328 21.62 6.36 -11.42
N LEU A 329 22.03 5.36 -10.66
CA LEU A 329 21.62 3.96 -10.81
C LEU A 329 20.85 3.57 -9.55
N ASP A 330 19.55 3.78 -9.56
CA ASP A 330 18.71 3.44 -8.41
C ASP A 330 18.28 1.97 -8.49
N ASN A 331 19.00 1.09 -7.79
CA ASN A 331 18.68 -0.33 -7.65
C ASN A 331 18.11 -0.67 -6.27
N SER A 332 17.47 0.28 -5.59
CA SER A 332 16.83 0.04 -4.30
C SER A 332 15.75 -1.05 -4.42
N ASN A 333 15.61 -1.90 -3.40
CA ASN A 333 14.58 -2.96 -3.33
C ASN A 333 14.61 -3.92 -4.52
N THR A 334 15.82 -4.31 -4.94
CA THR A 334 16.07 -5.35 -5.97
C THR A 334 16.44 -6.67 -5.30
N ASP A 335 15.43 -7.38 -4.82
CA ASP A 335 15.60 -8.54 -3.92
C ASP A 335 16.40 -9.69 -4.55
N GLN A 336 16.17 -9.97 -5.85
CA GLN A 336 16.82 -11.06 -6.58
C GLN A 336 18.14 -10.68 -7.26
N LEU A 337 18.59 -9.42 -7.15
CA LEU A 337 19.82 -8.98 -7.80
C LEU A 337 21.03 -9.63 -7.13
N LYS A 338 21.75 -10.47 -7.86
CA LYS A 338 22.93 -11.23 -7.39
C LYS A 338 24.21 -10.83 -8.11
N ASP A 339 24.11 -10.47 -9.39
CA ASP A 339 25.29 -10.18 -10.22
C ASP A 339 25.37 -8.69 -10.59
N MET A 340 26.47 -8.06 -10.21
CA MET A 340 26.82 -6.68 -10.53
C MET A 340 27.94 -6.62 -11.58
N PRO A 341 28.00 -5.57 -12.42
CA PRO A 341 29.02 -5.48 -13.45
C PRO A 341 30.36 -5.09 -12.83
N ILE A 342 31.43 -5.84 -13.15
CA ILE A 342 32.79 -5.62 -12.61
C ILE A 342 33.27 -4.19 -12.89
N GLU A 343 32.90 -3.63 -14.04
CA GLU A 343 33.34 -2.31 -14.48
C GLU A 343 32.54 -1.14 -13.87
N ILE A 344 31.69 -1.39 -12.86
CA ILE A 344 30.89 -0.32 -12.22
C ILE A 344 31.76 0.81 -11.67
N GLY A 345 32.99 0.52 -11.23
CA GLY A 345 33.95 1.52 -10.76
C GLY A 345 34.42 2.51 -11.84
N LYS A 346 34.13 2.27 -13.13
CA LYS A 346 34.38 3.25 -14.20
C LYS A 346 33.43 4.45 -14.15
N LEU A 347 32.29 4.33 -13.47
CA LEU A 347 31.24 5.35 -13.38
C LEU A 347 31.58 6.47 -12.37
N ARG A 348 32.61 7.25 -12.64
CA ARG A 348 33.17 8.27 -11.72
C ARG A 348 32.22 9.42 -11.36
N CYS A 349 31.16 9.62 -12.14
CA CYS A 349 30.15 10.66 -11.92
C CYS A 349 28.89 10.14 -11.19
N LEU A 350 28.90 8.87 -10.75
CA LEU A 350 27.77 8.25 -10.08
C LEU A 350 27.56 8.84 -8.69
N GLN A 351 26.34 9.29 -8.43
CA GLN A 351 25.88 9.90 -7.19
C GLN A 351 24.95 9.00 -6.40
N THR A 352 24.16 8.18 -7.08
CA THR A 352 23.18 7.29 -6.46
C THR A 352 23.45 5.86 -6.88
N LEU A 353 23.78 5.02 -5.90
CA LEU A 353 23.92 3.57 -6.03
C LEU A 353 23.53 2.92 -4.69
N PRO A 354 22.23 2.70 -4.45
CA PRO A 354 21.73 2.29 -3.15
C PRO A 354 22.17 0.89 -2.70
N LYS A 355 22.47 -0.02 -3.63
CA LYS A 355 22.88 -1.40 -3.32
C LYS A 355 24.07 -1.84 -4.18
N ILE A 356 25.05 -2.49 -3.58
CA ILE A 356 26.14 -3.21 -4.24
C ILE A 356 26.16 -4.63 -3.70
N VAL A 357 26.26 -5.60 -4.61
CA VAL A 357 26.37 -7.02 -4.30
C VAL A 357 27.76 -7.48 -4.71
N LEU A 358 28.55 -7.97 -3.76
CA LEU A 358 29.89 -8.47 -4.01
C LEU A 358 29.82 -9.91 -4.53
N GLY A 359 30.48 -10.17 -5.66
CA GLY A 359 30.54 -11.52 -6.23
C GLY A 359 31.68 -12.35 -5.63
N LYS A 360 31.85 -13.59 -6.10
CA LYS A 360 32.93 -14.49 -5.62
C LYS A 360 34.26 -14.11 -6.26
N VAL A 361 35.32 -14.89 -5.99
CA VAL A 361 36.65 -14.68 -6.61
C VAL A 361 36.51 -14.60 -8.13
N GLY A 362 36.95 -13.48 -8.72
CA GLY A 362 36.86 -13.20 -10.15
C GLY A 362 35.71 -12.27 -10.56
N ASP A 363 34.76 -11.99 -9.67
CA ASP A 363 33.64 -11.08 -9.90
C ASP A 363 33.91 -9.67 -9.32
N LEU A 364 32.85 -8.87 -9.14
CA LEU A 364 32.94 -7.51 -8.58
C LEU A 364 33.52 -7.52 -7.16
N GLY A 365 34.74 -6.99 -7.03
CA GLY A 365 35.42 -6.75 -5.76
C GLY A 365 35.12 -5.36 -5.17
N LEU A 366 35.44 -5.20 -3.88
CA LEU A 366 35.14 -3.98 -3.13
C LEU A 366 35.99 -2.78 -3.59
N ARG A 367 37.18 -3.02 -4.17
CA ARG A 367 38.07 -1.98 -4.73
C ARG A 367 37.40 -1.04 -5.72
N GLU A 368 36.36 -1.49 -6.42
CA GLU A 368 35.66 -0.66 -7.42
C GLU A 368 34.99 0.58 -6.78
N LEU A 369 34.68 0.52 -5.48
CA LEU A 369 34.18 1.65 -4.72
C LEU A 369 35.16 2.82 -4.62
N ARG A 370 36.47 2.59 -4.80
CA ARG A 370 37.51 3.64 -4.70
C ARG A 370 37.24 4.81 -5.66
N ASN A 371 36.71 4.50 -6.84
CA ASN A 371 36.45 5.47 -7.90
C ASN A 371 35.09 6.18 -7.74
N LEU A 372 34.17 5.63 -6.93
CA LEU A 372 32.82 6.14 -6.74
C LEU A 372 32.78 7.15 -5.59
N THR A 373 33.51 8.26 -5.74
CA THR A 373 33.70 9.26 -4.66
C THR A 373 32.52 10.21 -4.50
N GLN A 374 31.63 10.30 -5.49
CA GLN A 374 30.49 11.24 -5.50
C GLN A 374 29.19 10.65 -4.93
N LEU A 375 29.23 9.41 -4.40
CA LEU A 375 28.07 8.71 -3.86
C LEU A 375 27.46 9.45 -2.66
N ARG A 376 26.12 9.43 -2.59
CA ARG A 376 25.31 10.14 -1.61
C ARG A 376 24.13 9.31 -1.15
N GLY A 377 23.57 9.69 0.00
CA GLY A 377 22.35 9.09 0.52
C GLY A 377 22.63 7.69 1.06
N THR A 378 21.90 6.69 0.57
CA THR A 378 21.99 5.32 1.05
C THR A 378 23.01 4.51 0.24
N LEU A 379 23.82 3.70 0.93
CA LEU A 379 24.64 2.64 0.34
C LEU A 379 24.52 1.36 1.16
N ALA A 380 24.05 0.29 0.52
CA ALA A 380 24.05 -1.06 1.06
C ALA A 380 25.14 -1.89 0.37
N ILE A 381 26.06 -2.46 1.14
CA ILE A 381 27.07 -3.40 0.66
C ILE A 381 26.68 -4.79 1.16
N VAL A 382 26.33 -5.66 0.22
CA VAL A 382 25.79 -7.00 0.48
C VAL A 382 26.79 -8.06 0.01
N GLU A 383 26.75 -9.22 0.65
CA GLU A 383 27.66 -10.35 0.40
C GLU A 383 29.11 -10.08 0.82
N LEU A 384 29.32 -9.35 1.92
CA LEU A 384 30.65 -8.98 2.46
C LEU A 384 31.57 -10.16 2.79
N GLN A 385 31.03 -11.36 3.01
CA GLN A 385 31.82 -12.58 3.19
C GLN A 385 32.59 -13.01 1.94
N ASN A 386 32.32 -12.41 0.78
CA ASN A 386 33.04 -12.69 -0.47
C ASN A 386 34.33 -11.85 -0.63
N VAL A 387 34.62 -10.94 0.31
CA VAL A 387 35.89 -10.19 0.34
C VAL A 387 37.06 -11.16 0.55
N THR A 388 38.04 -11.11 -0.34
CA THR A 388 39.19 -12.04 -0.35
C THR A 388 40.55 -11.35 -0.25
N ASP A 389 40.61 -10.04 -0.49
CA ASP A 389 41.79 -9.20 -0.29
C ASP A 389 41.44 -8.06 0.68
N ILE A 390 42.28 -7.86 1.69
CA ILE A 390 42.09 -6.81 2.70
C ILE A 390 42.48 -5.43 2.16
N GLU A 391 43.37 -5.38 1.15
CA GLU A 391 43.71 -4.13 0.48
C GLU A 391 42.51 -3.57 -0.30
N ASP A 392 41.67 -4.44 -0.88
CA ASP A 392 40.41 -4.02 -1.53
C ASP A 392 39.47 -3.27 -0.57
N VAL A 393 39.47 -3.64 0.73
CA VAL A 393 38.68 -2.97 1.77
C VAL A 393 39.24 -1.59 2.07
N LYS A 394 40.57 -1.46 2.21
CA LYS A 394 41.23 -0.18 2.42
C LYS A 394 40.99 0.77 1.26
N GLU A 395 41.07 0.27 0.02
CA GLU A 395 40.85 1.08 -1.18
C GLU A 395 39.40 1.58 -1.31
N ALA A 396 38.41 0.84 -0.80
CA ALA A 396 37.00 1.24 -0.84
C ALA A 396 36.74 2.59 -0.16
N SER A 397 37.51 2.88 0.91
CA SER A 397 37.65 4.17 1.56
C SER A 397 36.31 4.89 1.84
N LEU A 398 35.41 4.24 2.58
CA LEU A 398 34.09 4.80 2.95
C LEU A 398 34.19 6.12 3.72
N ILE A 399 35.27 6.33 4.47
CA ILE A 399 35.57 7.58 5.17
C ILE A 399 35.61 8.81 4.25
N ASN A 400 35.96 8.63 2.97
CA ASN A 400 36.02 9.73 1.99
C ASN A 400 34.67 10.02 1.32
N LYS A 401 33.60 9.27 1.65
CA LYS A 401 32.25 9.42 1.08
C LYS A 401 31.35 10.20 2.04
N ASN A 402 31.69 11.47 2.25
CA ASN A 402 31.13 12.35 3.28
C ASN A 402 29.65 12.75 3.09
N GLU A 403 29.05 12.42 1.94
CA GLU A 403 27.65 12.72 1.61
C GLU A 403 26.72 11.49 1.74
N LEU A 404 27.22 10.38 2.29
CA LEU A 404 26.38 9.24 2.68
C LEU A 404 25.61 9.56 3.96
N ASP A 405 24.30 9.33 3.91
CA ASP A 405 23.36 9.46 5.02
C ASP A 405 23.09 8.11 5.70
N GLU A 406 23.09 7.02 4.93
CA GLU A 406 22.78 5.67 5.42
C GLU A 406 23.76 4.63 4.87
N LEU A 407 24.26 3.77 5.76
CA LEU A 407 25.14 2.66 5.43
C LEU A 407 24.52 1.36 5.94
N GLN A 408 24.35 0.39 5.03
CA GLN A 408 23.99 -0.98 5.37
C GLN A 408 25.13 -1.91 4.98
N LEU A 409 25.58 -2.73 5.93
CA LEU A 409 26.61 -3.73 5.71
C LEU A 409 25.99 -5.11 6.02
N THR A 410 25.91 -5.96 4.99
CA THR A 410 25.24 -7.25 5.07
C THR A 410 26.17 -8.37 4.61
N TRP A 411 26.33 -9.39 5.46
CA TRP A 411 26.98 -10.65 5.12
C TRP A 411 25.92 -11.65 4.67
N GLY A 412 26.32 -12.61 3.85
CA GLY A 412 25.45 -13.68 3.39
C GLY A 412 25.03 -14.59 4.55
N SER A 413 23.84 -15.17 4.46
CA SER A 413 23.31 -16.08 5.47
C SER A 413 23.99 -17.45 5.48
N ASP A 414 24.66 -17.83 4.38
CA ASP A 414 25.16 -19.20 4.18
C ASP A 414 26.48 -19.47 4.92
N ILE A 415 26.53 -20.57 5.67
CA ILE A 415 27.70 -21.00 6.48
C ILE A 415 28.73 -21.72 5.59
N ASN A 416 29.07 -21.14 4.43
CA ASN A 416 30.13 -21.72 3.61
C ASN A 416 31.48 -21.53 4.32
N THR A 417 32.07 -22.61 4.80
CA THR A 417 33.36 -22.65 5.48
C THR A 417 34.49 -22.75 4.45
N SER A 418 34.71 -21.72 3.65
CA SER A 418 35.91 -21.69 2.80
C SER A 418 37.16 -21.40 3.65
N GLN A 419 38.22 -22.18 3.47
CA GLN A 419 39.40 -22.23 4.36
C GLN A 419 40.35 -21.01 4.32
N ASN A 420 40.09 -20.00 3.47
CA ASN A 420 40.93 -18.81 3.30
C ASN A 420 40.12 -17.50 3.39
N ARG A 421 39.31 -17.31 4.44
CA ARG A 421 38.55 -16.07 4.63
C ARG A 421 39.33 -15.10 5.52
N ILE A 422 39.31 -13.82 5.15
CA ILE A 422 39.75 -12.73 6.02
C ILE A 422 38.82 -12.67 7.23
N SER A 423 39.36 -12.30 8.39
CA SER A 423 38.56 -12.07 9.59
C SER A 423 37.52 -10.97 9.33
N GLU A 424 36.24 -11.26 9.59
CA GLU A 424 35.18 -10.26 9.42
C GLU A 424 35.36 -9.08 10.38
N ASP A 425 35.99 -9.31 11.55
CA ASP A 425 36.40 -8.26 12.49
C ASP A 425 37.37 -7.25 11.81
N GLU A 426 38.35 -7.74 11.03
CA GLU A 426 39.29 -6.87 10.30
C GLU A 426 38.61 -6.10 9.16
N VAL A 427 37.63 -6.72 8.49
CA VAL A 427 36.89 -6.09 7.38
C VAL A 427 36.06 -4.92 7.91
N ILE A 428 35.30 -5.11 8.98
CA ILE A 428 34.42 -4.05 9.51
C ILE A 428 35.22 -2.91 10.16
N ASP A 429 36.38 -3.19 10.75
CA ASP A 429 37.29 -2.17 11.30
C ASP A 429 37.73 -1.19 10.21
N LEU A 430 38.01 -1.68 9.00
CA LEU A 430 38.45 -0.87 7.86
C LEU A 430 37.31 -0.21 7.07
N LEU A 431 36.06 -0.63 7.29
CA LEU A 431 34.87 -0.05 6.66
C LEU A 431 34.31 1.17 7.41
N GLN A 432 35.14 1.89 8.17
CA GLN A 432 34.73 3.09 8.89
C GLN A 432 34.12 4.14 7.92
N PRO A 433 32.85 4.53 8.13
CA PRO A 433 32.22 5.60 7.35
C PRO A 433 32.63 6.99 7.86
N HIS A 434 32.33 8.01 7.06
CA HIS A 434 32.45 9.40 7.52
C HIS A 434 31.50 9.68 8.70
N ASP A 435 31.89 10.56 9.62
CA ASP A 435 31.14 10.97 10.81
C ASP A 435 29.79 11.67 10.56
N ASN A 436 29.45 11.94 9.28
CA ASN A 436 28.20 12.57 8.86
C ASN A 436 27.02 11.59 8.78
N LEU A 437 27.29 10.29 8.94
CA LEU A 437 26.31 9.22 8.81
C LEU A 437 25.14 9.42 9.78
N LYS A 438 23.91 9.20 9.29
CA LYS A 438 22.67 9.31 10.08
C LYS A 438 22.10 7.95 10.48
N ASN A 439 22.25 6.94 9.62
CA ASN A 439 21.67 5.61 9.81
C ASN A 439 22.72 4.53 9.55
N LEU A 440 22.83 3.56 10.46
CA LEU A 440 23.71 2.39 10.32
C LEU A 440 22.90 1.10 10.48
N LYS A 441 23.05 0.18 9.52
CA LYS A 441 22.47 -1.17 9.58
C LYS A 441 23.56 -2.21 9.42
N LEU A 442 23.60 -3.19 10.34
CA LEU A 442 24.51 -4.32 10.29
C LEU A 442 23.71 -5.62 10.32
N GLU A 443 23.92 -6.48 9.32
CA GLU A 443 23.17 -7.72 9.16
C GLU A 443 24.08 -8.92 8.93
N PHE A 444 23.83 -10.02 9.65
CA PHE A 444 24.54 -11.29 9.52
C PHE A 444 26.05 -11.25 9.80
N TYR A 445 26.55 -10.19 10.45
CA TYR A 445 27.95 -10.05 10.85
C TYR A 445 28.39 -11.18 11.80
N ARG A 446 29.54 -11.81 11.51
CA ARG A 446 30.05 -12.99 12.24
C ARG A 446 31.36 -12.72 12.96
N GLY A 447 31.81 -11.47 13.02
CA GLY A 447 32.88 -11.10 13.93
C GLY A 447 32.45 -11.24 15.38
N SER A 448 33.43 -11.44 16.26
CA SER A 448 33.19 -11.64 17.69
C SER A 448 32.96 -10.32 18.44
N LYS A 449 33.44 -9.20 17.88
CA LYS A 449 33.38 -7.87 18.49
C LYS A 449 32.96 -6.82 17.47
N PHE A 450 32.41 -5.72 17.97
CA PHE A 450 32.14 -4.55 17.15
C PHE A 450 33.37 -3.63 17.11
N PRO A 451 33.63 -2.96 15.98
CA PRO A 451 34.70 -1.97 15.85
C PRO A 451 34.44 -0.77 16.75
N SER A 452 35.50 -0.09 17.19
CA SER A 452 35.40 1.03 18.15
C SER A 452 34.61 2.22 17.60
N TRP A 453 34.59 2.40 16.27
CA TRP A 453 33.93 3.54 15.62
C TRP A 453 32.40 3.52 15.74
N ILE A 454 31.75 2.37 15.91
CA ILE A 454 30.28 2.26 15.94
C ILE A 454 29.65 3.00 17.13
N GLY A 455 30.37 3.08 18.25
CA GLY A 455 29.95 3.83 19.44
C GLY A 455 30.65 5.17 19.60
N ASP A 456 31.44 5.63 18.62
CA ASP A 456 32.28 6.81 18.78
C ASP A 456 31.43 8.11 18.83
N PRO A 457 31.56 8.97 19.87
CA PRO A 457 30.87 10.26 19.96
C PRO A 457 31.14 11.24 18.81
N ALA A 458 32.16 10.98 17.97
CA ALA A 458 32.41 11.73 16.74
C ALA A 458 31.21 11.68 15.77
N PHE A 459 30.41 10.62 15.79
CA PHE A 459 29.21 10.46 14.94
C PHE A 459 28.04 11.32 15.44
N ARG A 460 28.15 12.64 15.27
CA ARG A 460 27.19 13.64 15.78
C ARG A 460 25.84 13.66 15.07
N LYS A 461 25.68 12.92 13.97
CA LYS A 461 24.43 12.86 13.20
C LYS A 461 23.75 11.50 13.26
N LEU A 462 24.40 10.50 13.87
CA LEU A 462 23.93 9.12 13.89
C LEU A 462 22.70 9.02 14.80
N SER A 463 21.54 8.84 14.16
CA SER A 463 20.23 8.89 14.78
C SER A 463 19.55 7.53 14.84
N SER A 464 19.94 6.59 13.96
CA SER A 464 19.38 5.24 13.91
C SER A 464 20.46 4.18 13.75
N ILE A 465 20.41 3.14 14.59
CA ILE A 465 21.27 1.95 14.51
C ILE A 465 20.41 0.70 14.55
N SER A 466 20.67 -0.24 13.63
CA SER A 466 20.03 -1.55 13.62
C SER A 466 21.05 -2.67 13.46
N PHE A 467 21.09 -3.60 14.41
CA PHE A 467 21.87 -4.84 14.31
C PHE A 467 20.92 -6.03 14.21
N SER A 468 21.18 -6.94 13.28
CA SER A 468 20.33 -8.11 13.04
C SER A 468 21.15 -9.34 12.66
N ASN A 469 20.90 -10.46 13.33
CA ASN A 469 21.56 -11.74 13.08
C ASN A 469 23.09 -11.71 13.24
N CYS A 470 23.63 -10.91 14.15
CA CYS A 470 25.07 -10.93 14.46
C CYS A 470 25.40 -12.12 15.38
N LEU A 471 25.51 -13.32 14.80
CA LEU A 471 25.42 -14.59 15.53
C LEU A 471 26.59 -14.84 16.50
N GLU A 472 27.76 -14.30 16.19
CA GLU A 472 29.01 -14.57 16.89
C GLU A 472 29.36 -13.50 17.95
N CYS A 473 28.70 -12.35 17.91
CA CYS A 473 28.95 -11.25 18.84
C CYS A 473 28.67 -11.64 20.30
N THR A 474 29.61 -11.36 21.19
CA THR A 474 29.47 -11.66 22.64
C THR A 474 29.07 -10.46 23.49
N SER A 475 29.21 -9.24 22.98
CA SER A 475 28.92 -7.98 23.69
C SER A 475 28.42 -6.90 22.73
N LEU A 476 27.79 -5.85 23.26
CA LEU A 476 27.33 -4.69 22.51
C LEU A 476 28.35 -3.55 22.54
N PRO A 477 28.38 -2.66 21.53
CA PRO A 477 29.23 -1.46 21.54
C PRO A 477 28.65 -0.37 22.47
N PRO A 478 29.45 0.65 22.84
CA PRO A 478 29.00 1.76 23.68
C PRO A 478 28.10 2.71 22.90
N LEU A 479 26.82 2.36 22.76
CA LEU A 479 25.85 3.15 22.00
C LEU A 479 25.22 4.28 22.82
N GLY A 480 25.23 4.17 24.15
CA GLY A 480 24.65 5.18 25.04
C GLY A 480 25.35 6.54 25.02
N GLN A 481 26.59 6.60 24.53
CA GLN A 481 27.37 7.85 24.42
C GLN A 481 27.14 8.61 23.12
N LEU A 482 26.32 8.08 22.20
CA LEU A 482 26.00 8.74 20.94
C LEU A 482 24.99 9.88 21.15
N PRO A 483 25.30 11.13 20.74
CA PRO A 483 24.55 12.31 21.16
C PRO A 483 23.17 12.47 20.51
N GLU A 484 22.99 11.97 19.29
CA GLU A 484 21.75 12.13 18.50
C GLU A 484 20.98 10.82 18.30
N LEU A 485 21.37 9.73 18.97
CA LEU A 485 20.74 8.43 18.78
C LEU A 485 19.28 8.42 19.29
N LYS A 486 18.34 8.21 18.36
CA LYS A 486 16.90 8.17 18.60
C LYS A 486 16.30 6.77 18.48
N HIS A 487 16.80 5.97 17.53
CA HIS A 487 16.22 4.67 17.21
C HIS A 487 17.26 3.56 17.29
N LEU A 488 17.04 2.58 18.17
CA LEU A 488 17.95 1.45 18.34
C LEU A 488 17.20 0.12 18.22
N ARG A 489 17.63 -0.71 17.27
CA ARG A 489 17.15 -2.09 17.09
C ARG A 489 18.31 -3.06 17.20
N ILE A 490 18.21 -4.05 18.08
CA ILE A 490 19.24 -5.06 18.30
C ILE A 490 18.57 -6.42 18.27
N GLY A 491 19.04 -7.33 17.42
CA GLY A 491 18.52 -8.69 17.48
C GLY A 491 19.31 -9.77 16.77
N GLY A 492 18.95 -11.02 17.06
CA GLY A 492 19.62 -12.20 16.53
C GLY A 492 21.05 -12.35 17.02
N MET A 493 21.31 -12.12 18.32
CA MET A 493 22.64 -12.28 18.93
C MET A 493 22.60 -13.36 20.04
N PRO A 494 22.72 -14.64 19.69
CA PRO A 494 22.54 -15.75 20.62
C PRO A 494 23.70 -15.96 21.59
N LYS A 495 24.84 -15.27 21.45
CA LYS A 495 26.00 -15.39 22.36
C LYS A 495 26.08 -14.29 23.41
N VAL A 496 25.33 -13.21 23.27
CA VAL A 496 25.25 -12.14 24.28
C VAL A 496 24.55 -12.67 25.52
N LYS A 497 25.27 -12.70 26.64
CA LYS A 497 24.74 -13.15 27.95
C LYS A 497 24.45 -12.01 28.91
N CYS A 498 25.23 -10.94 28.84
CA CYS A 498 25.10 -9.79 29.72
C CYS A 498 25.15 -8.53 28.86
N ILE A 499 24.31 -7.55 29.21
CA ILE A 499 24.39 -6.16 28.74
C ILE A 499 24.68 -5.32 29.97
N GLY A 500 25.88 -4.75 30.04
CA GLY A 500 26.35 -3.98 31.19
C GLY A 500 26.77 -2.56 30.84
N THR A 501 27.70 -2.03 31.63
CA THR A 501 28.19 -0.64 31.52
C THR A 501 28.81 -0.34 30.16
N GLU A 502 29.32 -1.36 29.46
CA GLU A 502 29.86 -1.22 28.11
C GLU A 502 28.86 -0.68 27.10
N PHE A 503 27.55 -0.94 27.29
CA PHE A 503 26.51 -0.50 26.37
C PHE A 503 26.21 1.00 26.48
N TYR A 504 26.41 1.57 27.66
CA TYR A 504 26.11 2.98 27.96
C TYR A 504 27.25 3.93 27.60
N GLY A 505 28.49 3.43 27.54
CA GLY A 505 29.69 4.21 27.28
C GLY A 505 30.35 4.77 28.56
N SER A 506 31.62 5.13 28.45
CA SER A 506 32.42 5.61 29.59
C SER A 506 32.33 7.12 29.76
N GLY A 507 32.03 7.59 30.98
CA GLY A 507 32.07 9.02 31.32
C GLY A 507 30.83 9.84 30.93
N VAL A 508 29.71 9.17 30.60
CA VAL A 508 28.45 9.83 30.23
C VAL A 508 27.55 9.96 31.46
N LEU A 509 27.12 11.19 31.77
CA LEU A 509 26.20 11.49 32.87
C LEU A 509 24.77 10.95 32.62
N VAL A 510 24.30 11.04 31.38
CA VAL A 510 22.96 10.58 30.95
C VAL A 510 23.12 9.79 29.65
N PRO A 511 23.27 8.46 29.69
CA PRO A 511 23.33 7.69 28.46
C PRO A 511 21.99 7.76 27.72
N PHE A 512 22.03 7.63 26.40
CA PHE A 512 20.82 7.62 25.55
C PHE A 512 19.95 8.88 25.71
N ALA A 513 20.57 10.06 25.78
CA ALA A 513 19.91 11.34 26.05
C ALA A 513 18.81 11.74 25.05
N LYS A 514 18.72 11.13 23.86
CA LYS A 514 17.68 11.39 22.84
C LYS A 514 16.96 10.12 22.36
N LEU A 515 17.13 8.99 23.03
CA LEU A 515 16.59 7.72 22.57
C LEU A 515 15.07 7.69 22.71
N GLU A 516 14.36 7.51 21.60
CA GLU A 516 12.90 7.50 21.49
C GLU A 516 12.35 6.06 21.38
N THR A 517 13.06 5.17 20.69
CA THR A 517 12.63 3.78 20.46
C THR A 517 13.76 2.78 20.70
N LEU A 518 13.50 1.75 21.52
CA LEU A 518 14.43 0.67 21.83
C LEU A 518 13.78 -0.70 21.56
N ARG A 519 14.39 -1.51 20.69
CA ARG A 519 13.90 -2.85 20.35
C ARG A 519 14.97 -3.90 20.51
N PHE A 520 14.67 -4.94 21.29
CA PHE A 520 15.45 -6.18 21.36
C PHE A 520 14.67 -7.34 20.72
N ASP A 521 15.32 -8.17 19.91
CA ASP A 521 14.67 -9.28 19.22
C ASP A 521 15.59 -10.52 19.16
N ASN A 522 15.10 -11.69 19.55
CA ASN A 522 15.83 -12.96 19.45
C ASN A 522 17.21 -12.91 20.13
N MET A 523 17.21 -12.71 21.46
CA MET A 523 18.40 -12.69 22.32
C MET A 523 18.37 -13.89 23.30
N PRO A 524 18.45 -15.14 22.83
CA PRO A 524 18.05 -16.33 23.60
C PRO A 524 18.96 -16.70 24.80
N LYS A 525 20.20 -16.19 24.86
CA LYS A 525 21.12 -16.43 26.00
C LYS A 525 21.31 -15.22 26.91
N TRP A 526 20.58 -14.13 26.67
CA TRP A 526 20.70 -12.92 27.48
C TRP A 526 20.08 -13.15 28.86
N GLU A 527 20.90 -13.04 29.91
CA GLU A 527 20.56 -13.36 31.30
C GLU A 527 20.52 -12.12 32.20
N LYS A 528 21.41 -11.13 31.95
CA LYS A 528 21.60 -9.95 32.81
C LYS A 528 21.56 -8.63 32.05
N TRP A 529 20.84 -7.64 32.57
CA TRP A 529 20.87 -6.25 32.12
C TRP A 529 21.20 -5.34 33.31
N THR A 530 22.47 -4.93 33.42
CA THR A 530 23.00 -4.25 34.61
C THR A 530 23.26 -2.77 34.38
N ALA A 531 22.91 -1.94 35.37
CA ALA A 531 23.20 -0.51 35.41
C ALA A 531 24.65 -0.21 35.83
N PHE A 532 25.03 1.08 35.91
CA PHE A 532 26.35 1.50 36.40
C PHE A 532 26.65 0.91 37.79
N ALA A 533 27.94 0.64 38.03
CA ALA A 533 28.41 0.33 39.38
C ALA A 533 27.98 1.46 40.33
N ASP A 534 27.50 1.09 41.52
CA ASP A 534 26.96 1.95 42.61
C ASP A 534 25.43 2.04 42.77
N GLY A 535 24.66 1.19 42.08
CA GLY A 535 23.21 1.05 42.35
C GLY A 535 22.37 2.27 41.96
N VAL A 536 22.94 3.17 41.15
CA VAL A 536 22.24 4.32 40.57
C VAL A 536 21.28 3.84 39.48
N GLN A 537 20.00 4.18 39.62
CA GLN A 537 18.96 3.91 38.63
C GLN A 537 19.30 4.62 37.30
N ILE A 538 19.36 3.88 36.19
CA ILE A 538 19.57 4.48 34.87
C ILE A 538 18.23 5.01 34.37
N ASN A 539 18.21 6.30 34.07
CA ASN A 539 17.04 6.98 33.50
C ASN A 539 17.17 7.04 31.97
N LEU A 540 16.12 6.63 31.26
CA LEU A 540 15.98 6.79 29.81
C LEU A 540 14.90 7.86 29.54
N PRO A 541 15.25 9.16 29.61
CA PRO A 541 14.28 10.24 29.81
C PRO A 541 13.35 10.51 28.61
N HIS A 542 13.69 10.03 27.41
CA HIS A 542 12.93 10.27 26.18
C HIS A 542 12.36 9.01 25.53
N LEU A 543 12.46 7.85 26.19
CA LEU A 543 12.05 6.58 25.59
C LEU A 543 10.52 6.49 25.54
N HIS A 544 9.96 6.47 24.33
CA HIS A 544 8.53 6.36 24.08
C HIS A 544 8.08 4.93 23.78
N GLN A 545 8.93 4.12 23.16
CA GLN A 545 8.61 2.75 22.77
C GLN A 545 9.72 1.78 23.21
N LEU A 546 9.32 0.75 23.95
CA LEU A 546 10.18 -0.38 24.33
C LEU A 546 9.55 -1.68 23.85
N ALA A 547 10.29 -2.44 23.05
CA ALA A 547 9.81 -3.71 22.51
C ALA A 547 10.85 -4.83 22.70
N MET A 548 10.44 -5.96 23.25
CA MET A 548 11.30 -7.12 23.52
C MET A 548 10.66 -8.40 23.00
N PHE A 549 11.32 -9.04 22.04
CA PHE A 549 10.81 -10.25 21.41
C PHE A 549 11.80 -11.40 21.62
N ARG A 550 11.33 -12.55 22.12
CA ARG A 550 12.13 -13.78 22.28
C ARG A 550 13.40 -13.58 23.14
N CYS A 551 13.24 -12.94 24.30
CA CYS A 551 14.30 -12.68 25.29
C CYS A 551 14.09 -13.47 26.61
N GLY A 552 13.73 -14.76 26.51
CA GLY A 552 13.20 -15.55 27.64
C GLY A 552 14.14 -15.89 28.81
N LYS A 553 15.46 -15.68 28.68
CA LYS A 553 16.43 -15.94 29.75
C LYS A 553 16.76 -14.74 30.63
N LEU A 554 16.26 -13.56 30.27
CA LEU A 554 16.54 -12.35 31.01
C LEU A 554 15.77 -12.36 32.33
N THR A 555 16.52 -12.47 33.44
CA THR A 555 15.94 -12.56 34.79
C THR A 555 16.54 -11.56 35.77
N ASN A 556 17.74 -11.03 35.48
CA ASN A 556 18.43 -10.10 36.37
C ASN A 556 18.53 -8.73 35.71
N ILE A 557 17.76 -7.77 36.21
CA ILE A 557 17.65 -6.43 35.63
C ILE A 557 17.87 -5.43 36.76
N SER A 558 18.81 -4.51 36.58
CA SER A 558 18.98 -3.39 37.50
C SER A 558 17.81 -2.41 37.40
N PRO A 559 17.53 -1.58 38.41
CA PRO A 559 16.47 -0.59 38.35
C PRO A 559 16.65 0.35 37.14
N LEU A 560 15.67 0.35 36.23
CA LEU A 560 15.58 1.26 35.08
C LEU A 560 14.37 2.19 35.28
N SER A 561 14.45 3.42 34.79
CA SER A 561 13.33 4.36 34.81
C SER A 561 12.92 4.75 33.39
N PHE A 562 11.61 4.73 33.12
CA PHE A 562 11.00 5.02 31.81
C PHE A 562 9.88 6.08 31.94
N PRO A 563 10.19 7.33 32.31
CA PRO A 563 9.19 8.31 32.75
C PRO A 563 8.17 8.74 31.68
N VAL A 564 8.48 8.55 30.39
CA VAL A 564 7.65 8.99 29.25
C VAL A 564 7.27 7.85 28.29
N LEU A 565 7.37 6.60 28.76
CA LEU A 565 7.07 5.41 27.97
C LEU A 565 5.58 5.35 27.63
N ARG A 566 5.26 5.20 26.34
CA ARG A 566 3.88 5.14 25.81
C ARG A 566 3.50 3.77 25.29
N GLU A 567 4.47 3.01 24.78
CA GLU A 567 4.25 1.68 24.22
C GLU A 567 5.24 0.66 24.81
N LEU A 568 4.69 -0.46 25.29
CA LEU A 568 5.44 -1.60 25.79
C LEU A 568 4.93 -2.88 25.10
N ASP A 569 5.80 -3.58 24.38
CA ASP A 569 5.48 -4.83 23.68
C ASP A 569 6.46 -5.94 24.09
N LEU A 570 5.94 -6.99 24.73
CA LEU A 570 6.71 -8.11 25.25
C LEU A 570 6.22 -9.42 24.64
N GLU A 571 7.04 -10.04 23.78
CA GLU A 571 6.74 -11.36 23.19
C GLU A 571 7.76 -12.40 23.64
N LYS A 572 7.31 -13.59 24.09
CA LYS A 572 8.15 -14.75 24.43
C LYS A 572 9.31 -14.38 25.36
N CYS A 573 9.01 -13.52 26.32
CA CYS A 573 9.91 -13.02 27.35
C CYS A 573 9.70 -13.77 28.68
N ASN A 574 10.62 -13.59 29.63
CA ASN A 574 10.45 -14.14 30.97
C ASN A 574 9.43 -13.32 31.76
N LYS A 575 8.54 -13.94 32.53
CA LYS A 575 7.55 -13.22 33.34
C LYS A 575 8.17 -12.28 34.39
N VAL A 576 9.38 -12.58 34.87
CA VAL A 576 10.12 -11.74 35.83
C VAL A 576 10.34 -10.32 35.30
N LEU A 577 10.39 -10.13 33.97
CA LEU A 577 10.46 -8.80 33.35
C LEU A 577 9.29 -7.89 33.76
N LEU A 578 8.10 -8.45 33.89
CA LEU A 578 6.89 -7.70 34.25
C LEU A 578 6.96 -7.13 35.67
N GLU A 579 7.70 -7.76 36.57
CA GLU A 579 7.92 -7.29 37.95
C GLU A 579 8.88 -6.09 38.03
N HIS A 580 9.70 -5.89 36.99
CA HIS A 580 10.69 -4.80 36.94
C HIS A 580 10.16 -3.53 36.26
N PHE A 581 8.99 -3.61 35.64
CA PHE A 581 8.32 -2.46 35.04
C PHE A 581 7.34 -1.85 36.05
N SER A 582 7.82 -0.87 36.81
CA SER A 582 7.03 -0.08 37.75
C SER A 582 7.00 1.40 37.34
N SER A 583 6.00 2.14 37.82
CA SER A 583 5.84 3.58 37.57
C SER A 583 5.70 3.97 36.09
N LEU A 584 4.83 3.28 35.34
CA LEU A 584 4.56 3.53 33.92
C LEU A 584 3.32 4.42 33.68
N ASP A 585 3.28 5.59 34.32
CA ASP A 585 2.09 6.48 34.35
C ASP A 585 1.68 7.03 32.96
N SER A 586 2.59 7.02 31.99
CA SER A 586 2.36 7.53 30.62
C SER A 586 2.04 6.44 29.59
N LEU A 587 1.92 5.17 30.01
CA LEU A 587 1.77 4.04 29.10
C LEU A 587 0.35 3.96 28.53
N ASN A 588 0.23 4.04 27.20
CA ASN A 588 -1.05 4.02 26.50
C ASN A 588 -1.33 2.64 25.86
N TYR A 589 -0.29 1.95 25.40
CA TYR A 589 -0.38 0.65 24.74
C TYR A 589 0.50 -0.37 25.45
N PHE A 590 -0.11 -1.50 25.84
CA PHE A 590 0.61 -2.61 26.44
C PHE A 590 0.23 -3.92 25.76
N LYS A 591 1.23 -4.63 25.24
CA LYS A 591 1.08 -5.95 24.65
C LYS A 591 1.97 -6.97 25.35
N VAL A 592 1.37 -8.10 25.69
CA VAL A 592 2.04 -9.27 26.26
C VAL A 592 1.68 -10.50 25.44
N GLU A 593 2.66 -11.16 24.85
CA GLU A 593 2.45 -12.33 24.01
C GLU A 593 3.37 -13.51 24.39
N GLY A 594 2.81 -14.70 24.60
CA GLY A 594 3.61 -15.93 24.72
C GLY A 594 4.51 -16.00 25.96
N ILE A 595 4.14 -15.37 27.08
CA ILE A 595 4.92 -15.41 28.33
C ILE A 595 4.62 -16.71 29.09
N ALA A 596 5.63 -17.57 29.26
CA ALA A 596 5.51 -18.82 30.00
C ALA A 596 5.39 -18.59 31.51
N GLY A 597 4.57 -19.39 32.20
CA GLY A 597 4.35 -19.29 33.64
C GLY A 597 3.54 -18.09 34.12
N LEU A 598 2.94 -17.32 33.21
CA LEU A 598 2.11 -16.14 33.53
C LEU A 598 0.68 -16.57 33.83
N SER A 599 0.29 -16.56 35.11
CA SER A 599 -1.07 -16.88 35.55
C SER A 599 -2.02 -15.68 35.53
N HIS A 600 -1.51 -14.49 35.80
CA HIS A 600 -2.16 -13.17 35.72
C HIS A 600 -1.09 -12.07 35.59
N LEU A 601 -1.47 -10.84 35.22
CA LEU A 601 -0.55 -9.70 35.19
C LEU A 601 -0.15 -9.25 36.62
N PRO A 602 1.12 -8.89 36.89
CA PRO A 602 1.57 -8.52 38.25
C PRO A 602 0.87 -7.29 38.83
N THR A 603 0.55 -7.34 40.13
CA THR A 603 -0.17 -6.26 40.84
C THR A 603 0.53 -4.90 40.77
N GLU A 604 1.85 -4.87 41.01
CA GLU A 604 2.63 -3.62 41.01
C GLU A 604 2.65 -2.94 39.63
N LEU A 605 2.82 -3.73 38.56
CA LEU A 605 2.74 -3.24 37.19
C LEU A 605 1.37 -2.61 36.95
N MET A 606 0.30 -3.35 37.25
CA MET A 606 -1.07 -2.91 36.98
C MET A 606 -1.48 -1.65 37.74
N GLN A 607 -0.98 -1.45 38.96
CA GLN A 607 -1.22 -0.23 39.74
C GLN A 607 -0.60 1.03 39.11
N SER A 608 0.36 0.88 38.19
CA SER A 608 1.03 2.00 37.51
C SER A 608 0.41 2.40 36.17
N LEU A 609 -0.56 1.63 35.66
CA LEU A 609 -1.10 1.78 34.30
C LEU A 609 -2.30 2.73 34.20
N SER A 610 -2.21 3.91 34.82
CA SER A 610 -3.33 4.87 34.92
C SER A 610 -3.80 5.47 33.58
N ALA A 611 -2.89 5.59 32.61
CA ALA A 611 -3.15 6.15 31.28
C ALA A 611 -3.43 5.10 30.19
N LEU A 612 -3.48 3.80 30.54
CA LEU A 612 -3.56 2.71 29.58
C LEU A 612 -4.86 2.75 28.77
N GLU A 613 -4.75 2.79 27.45
CA GLU A 613 -5.88 2.81 26.52
C GLU A 613 -6.12 1.45 25.86
N VAL A 614 -5.05 0.70 25.58
CA VAL A 614 -5.08 -0.59 24.88
C VAL A 614 -4.26 -1.63 25.61
N LEU A 615 -4.89 -2.77 25.89
CA LEU A 615 -4.23 -3.97 26.42
C LEU A 615 -4.46 -5.17 25.49
N GLU A 616 -3.38 -5.82 25.10
CA GLU A 616 -3.40 -7.06 24.32
C GLU A 616 -2.66 -8.18 25.08
N CYS A 617 -3.35 -9.28 25.36
CA CYS A 617 -2.76 -10.47 25.97
C CYS A 617 -2.96 -11.68 25.05
N CYS A 618 -1.88 -12.15 24.43
CA CYS A 618 -1.93 -13.16 23.36
C CYS A 618 -1.09 -14.39 23.70
N ASN A 619 -1.53 -15.60 23.37
CA ASN A 619 -0.72 -16.82 23.45
C ASN A 619 -0.12 -17.13 24.85
N CYS A 620 -0.68 -16.55 25.93
CA CYS A 620 -0.25 -16.79 27.31
C CYS A 620 -0.99 -18.02 27.84
N ASN A 621 -0.47 -19.21 27.52
CA ASN A 621 -1.21 -20.46 27.68
C ASN A 621 -1.55 -20.84 29.12
N GLU A 622 -0.78 -20.36 30.11
CA GLU A 622 -0.98 -20.60 31.55
C GLU A 622 -1.81 -19.51 32.24
N LEU A 623 -2.29 -18.51 31.47
CA LEU A 623 -3.10 -17.41 32.00
C LEU A 623 -4.45 -17.94 32.48
N LEU A 624 -4.74 -17.81 33.77
CA LEU A 624 -6.00 -18.24 34.39
C LEU A 624 -7.02 -17.10 34.40
N SER A 625 -6.54 -15.88 34.66
CA SER A 625 -7.27 -14.61 34.59
C SER A 625 -6.36 -13.50 34.07
N VAL A 626 -6.93 -12.43 33.50
CA VAL A 626 -6.14 -11.28 33.03
C VAL A 626 -5.61 -10.48 34.21
N TRP A 627 -6.49 -10.22 35.18
CA TRP A 627 -6.20 -9.40 36.35
C TRP A 627 -5.96 -10.24 37.62
N PRO A 628 -5.13 -9.75 38.56
CA PRO A 628 -5.02 -10.31 39.90
C PRO A 628 -6.26 -9.96 40.75
N ASN A 629 -6.49 -10.72 41.83
CA ASN A 629 -7.70 -10.58 42.67
C ASN A 629 -7.71 -9.33 43.55
N GLU A 630 -6.55 -8.75 43.81
CA GLU A 630 -6.34 -7.74 44.85
C GLU A 630 -6.41 -6.29 44.30
N ILE A 631 -6.67 -6.12 42.99
CA ILE A 631 -6.62 -4.81 42.33
C ILE A 631 -8.00 -4.24 42.03
N SER A 632 -8.19 -2.96 42.32
CA SER A 632 -9.35 -2.20 41.84
C SER A 632 -9.14 -1.79 40.38
N LEU A 633 -10.08 -2.17 39.50
CA LEU A 633 -10.05 -1.80 38.08
C LEU A 633 -10.47 -0.35 37.82
N GLU A 634 -10.91 0.40 38.84
CA GLU A 634 -11.24 1.83 38.72
C GLU A 634 -10.04 2.66 38.27
N HIS A 635 -8.81 2.23 38.59
CA HIS A 635 -7.59 2.91 38.18
C HIS A 635 -7.33 2.84 36.67
N LEU A 636 -7.88 1.82 35.99
CA LEU A 636 -7.80 1.66 34.53
C LEU A 636 -8.91 2.44 33.81
N ALA A 637 -9.16 3.68 34.26
CA ALA A 637 -10.25 4.51 33.76
C ALA A 637 -10.11 4.88 32.27
N HIS A 638 -8.90 4.79 31.71
CA HIS A 638 -8.64 5.13 30.30
C HIS A 638 -8.71 3.91 29.37
N LEU A 639 -8.87 2.69 29.88
CA LEU A 639 -8.81 1.48 29.05
C LEU A 639 -10.05 1.39 28.15
N ARG A 640 -9.82 1.51 26.83
CA ARG A 640 -10.87 1.49 25.80
C ARG A 640 -10.91 0.17 25.04
N ARG A 641 -9.78 -0.51 24.86
CA ARG A 641 -9.71 -1.75 24.09
C ARG A 641 -8.96 -2.84 24.84
N LEU A 642 -9.59 -4.01 24.93
CA LEU A 642 -9.03 -5.21 25.54
C LEU A 642 -9.12 -6.36 24.55
N VAL A 643 -7.97 -6.95 24.25
CA VAL A 643 -7.85 -8.14 23.39
C VAL A 643 -7.22 -9.27 24.19
N VAL A 644 -7.88 -10.42 24.24
CA VAL A 644 -7.31 -11.65 24.77
C VAL A 644 -7.40 -12.75 23.72
N ALA A 645 -6.25 -13.25 23.28
CA ALA A 645 -6.17 -14.20 22.17
C ALA A 645 -5.32 -15.42 22.52
N ASP A 646 -5.72 -16.60 22.08
CA ASP A 646 -4.92 -17.84 22.15
C ASP A 646 -4.45 -18.19 23.59
N CYS A 647 -5.21 -17.82 24.63
CA CYS A 647 -4.88 -18.11 26.03
C CYS A 647 -5.59 -19.40 26.49
N SER A 648 -4.88 -20.54 26.40
CA SER A 648 -5.51 -21.86 26.54
C SER A 648 -6.16 -22.17 27.90
N GLN A 649 -5.58 -21.70 29.02
CA GLN A 649 -6.08 -21.96 30.37
C GLN A 649 -7.00 -20.86 30.92
N LEU A 650 -7.31 -19.84 30.13
CA LEU A 650 -8.13 -18.72 30.59
C LEU A 650 -9.55 -19.21 30.91
N VAL A 651 -9.98 -19.02 32.16
CA VAL A 651 -11.33 -19.43 32.62
C VAL A 651 -12.24 -18.22 32.82
N SER A 652 -11.72 -17.12 33.37
CA SER A 652 -12.45 -15.87 33.63
C SER A 652 -11.58 -14.64 33.37
N MET A 653 -12.18 -13.45 33.37
CA MET A 653 -11.43 -12.19 33.22
C MET A 653 -10.75 -11.77 34.54
N GLY A 654 -11.39 -12.04 35.68
CA GLY A 654 -10.89 -11.83 37.05
C GLY A 654 -11.66 -12.69 38.06
N GLN A 655 -11.38 -12.55 39.36
CA GLN A 655 -12.12 -13.27 40.43
C GLN A 655 -12.81 -12.35 41.45
N GLY A 656 -12.78 -11.02 41.23
CA GLY A 656 -13.46 -10.02 42.07
C GLY A 656 -14.90 -9.70 41.63
N GLU A 657 -15.56 -8.79 42.36
CA GLU A 657 -16.91 -8.29 42.03
C GLU A 657 -16.95 -7.54 40.69
N GLN A 658 -15.88 -6.80 40.38
CA GLN A 658 -15.66 -6.15 39.10
C GLN A 658 -14.53 -6.88 38.33
N GLN A 659 -14.85 -7.43 37.16
CA GLN A 659 -13.92 -8.17 36.32
C GLN A 659 -13.57 -7.44 35.02
N LEU A 660 -14.30 -6.37 34.67
CA LEU A 660 -14.06 -5.55 33.49
C LEU A 660 -13.94 -4.04 33.84
N PRO A 661 -13.01 -3.30 33.21
CA PRO A 661 -12.92 -1.84 33.37
C PRO A 661 -14.15 -1.11 32.81
N CYS A 662 -14.64 -0.10 33.53
CA CYS A 662 -15.93 0.57 33.26
C CYS A 662 -16.02 1.28 31.91
N ASN A 663 -14.90 1.76 31.37
CA ASN A 663 -14.85 2.63 30.18
C ASN A 663 -14.49 1.89 28.88
N LEU A 664 -14.53 0.55 28.90
CA LEU A 664 -14.20 -0.27 27.76
C LEU A 664 -15.15 -0.02 26.58
N GLU A 665 -14.59 0.24 25.40
CA GLU A 665 -15.32 0.43 24.13
C GLU A 665 -15.31 -0.83 23.26
N VAL A 666 -14.23 -1.61 23.32
CA VAL A 666 -14.01 -2.81 22.50
C VAL A 666 -13.47 -3.97 23.36
N LEU A 667 -14.16 -5.11 23.31
CA LEU A 667 -13.74 -6.37 23.93
C LEU A 667 -13.63 -7.48 22.87
N GLU A 668 -12.44 -8.06 22.76
CA GLU A 668 -12.15 -9.13 21.80
C GLU A 668 -11.56 -10.36 22.51
N LEU A 669 -12.22 -11.50 22.34
CA LEU A 669 -11.77 -12.81 22.82
C LEU A 669 -11.58 -13.76 21.64
N PHE A 670 -10.39 -14.29 21.46
CA PHE A 670 -10.06 -15.20 20.36
C PHE A 670 -9.41 -16.48 20.89
N SER A 671 -9.86 -17.65 20.44
CA SER A 671 -9.20 -18.92 20.68
C SER A 671 -8.87 -19.20 22.16
N CYS A 672 -9.80 -18.89 23.08
CA CYS A 672 -9.68 -19.21 24.51
C CYS A 672 -10.54 -20.44 24.85
N PRO A 673 -10.05 -21.68 24.68
CA PRO A 673 -10.87 -22.88 24.73
C PRO A 673 -11.43 -23.23 26.11
N ASN A 674 -10.83 -22.76 27.21
CA ASN A 674 -11.32 -23.00 28.57
C ASN A 674 -12.24 -21.88 29.11
N PHE A 675 -12.45 -20.81 28.33
CA PHE A 675 -13.26 -19.69 28.76
C PHE A 675 -14.74 -20.07 28.76
N VAL A 676 -15.40 -19.95 29.92
CA VAL A 676 -16.75 -20.51 30.14
C VAL A 676 -17.85 -19.47 29.97
N SER A 677 -17.69 -18.28 30.55
CA SER A 677 -18.72 -17.25 30.56
C SER A 677 -18.13 -15.85 30.68
N LEU A 678 -18.82 -14.86 30.10
CA LEU A 678 -18.53 -13.45 30.32
C LEU A 678 -19.01 -13.02 31.72
N PRO A 679 -18.37 -12.01 32.34
CA PRO A 679 -18.69 -11.63 33.72
C PRO A 679 -19.99 -10.83 33.84
N ASN A 680 -20.61 -10.86 35.03
CA ASN A 680 -21.94 -10.27 35.27
C ASN A 680 -21.95 -8.73 35.22
N ASP A 681 -20.81 -8.09 35.43
CA ASP A 681 -20.61 -6.65 35.33
C ASP A 681 -20.53 -6.17 33.86
N LEU A 682 -20.53 -7.07 32.87
CA LEU A 682 -20.57 -6.73 31.44
C LEU A 682 -21.76 -5.79 31.12
N SER A 683 -22.93 -6.02 31.70
CA SER A 683 -24.12 -5.18 31.48
C SER A 683 -23.93 -3.73 31.95
N ASN A 684 -22.96 -3.47 32.84
CA ASN A 684 -22.69 -2.15 33.39
C ASN A 684 -21.81 -1.28 32.48
N LEU A 685 -21.22 -1.85 31.43
CA LEU A 685 -20.27 -1.16 30.53
C LEU A 685 -21.01 -0.21 29.57
N ARG A 686 -21.21 1.04 29.98
CA ARG A 686 -21.98 2.04 29.22
C ARG A 686 -21.29 2.52 27.94
N LEU A 687 -20.01 2.24 27.75
CA LEU A 687 -19.25 2.66 26.58
C LEU A 687 -18.97 1.52 25.59
N LEU A 688 -19.27 0.26 25.93
CA LEU A 688 -18.92 -0.87 25.08
C LEU A 688 -19.74 -0.87 23.79
N ARG A 689 -19.06 -0.73 22.65
CA ARG A 689 -19.65 -0.68 21.31
C ARG A 689 -19.46 -1.99 20.54
N GLU A 690 -18.36 -2.68 20.79
CA GLU A 690 -17.99 -3.90 20.08
C GLU A 690 -17.63 -5.04 21.02
N LEU A 691 -18.26 -6.20 20.79
CA LEU A 691 -17.97 -7.45 21.47
C LEU A 691 -17.75 -8.54 20.43
N ILE A 692 -16.54 -9.12 20.43
CA ILE A 692 -16.13 -10.14 19.48
C ILE A 692 -15.65 -11.36 20.27
N VAL A 693 -16.27 -12.52 20.05
CA VAL A 693 -15.86 -13.79 20.63
C VAL A 693 -15.67 -14.80 19.51
N LYS A 694 -14.45 -15.30 19.31
CA LYS A 694 -14.17 -16.33 18.31
C LYS A 694 -13.44 -17.52 18.90
N ASN A 695 -13.80 -18.72 18.47
CA ASN A 695 -13.10 -19.96 18.80
C ASN A 695 -12.98 -20.24 20.30
N CYS A 696 -13.92 -19.74 21.11
CA CYS A 696 -14.04 -20.05 22.54
C CYS A 696 -14.97 -21.25 22.72
N ILE A 697 -14.43 -22.46 22.58
CA ILE A 697 -15.24 -23.68 22.43
C ILE A 697 -16.06 -24.09 23.66
N LYS A 698 -15.64 -23.71 24.88
CA LYS A 698 -16.38 -23.95 26.14
C LYS A 698 -17.24 -22.76 26.57
N PHE A 699 -17.39 -21.72 25.75
CA PHE A 699 -18.26 -20.59 26.09
C PHE A 699 -19.73 -21.02 26.05
N ILE A 700 -20.40 -21.10 27.21
CA ILE A 700 -21.75 -21.70 27.37
C ILE A 700 -22.87 -20.66 27.24
N SER A 701 -22.71 -19.50 27.88
CA SER A 701 -23.78 -18.50 27.98
C SER A 701 -23.28 -17.08 28.26
N PHE A 702 -24.14 -16.11 27.96
CA PHE A 702 -24.02 -14.71 28.39
C PHE A 702 -24.52 -14.55 29.83
N PRO A 703 -24.10 -13.48 30.55
CA PRO A 703 -24.59 -13.19 31.90
C PRO A 703 -26.10 -12.96 31.93
N GLU A 704 -26.75 -13.25 33.06
CA GLU A 704 -28.21 -13.13 33.24
C GLU A 704 -28.73 -11.70 32.97
N ASN A 705 -27.91 -10.69 33.27
CA ASN A 705 -28.21 -9.27 33.05
C ASN A 705 -28.08 -8.82 31.59
N GLY A 706 -27.70 -9.72 30.67
CA GLY A 706 -27.60 -9.44 29.24
C GLY A 706 -26.32 -8.69 28.82
N ILE A 707 -26.38 -8.05 27.65
CA ILE A 707 -25.28 -7.28 27.05
C ILE A 707 -25.40 -5.78 27.40
N PRO A 708 -24.33 -4.99 27.22
CA PRO A 708 -24.37 -3.57 27.53
C PRO A 708 -25.30 -2.77 26.59
N PRO A 709 -25.94 -1.68 27.08
CA PRO A 709 -26.99 -0.96 26.35
C PRO A 709 -26.51 -0.18 25.12
N MET A 710 -25.22 0.12 25.04
CA MET A 710 -24.62 0.86 23.93
C MET A 710 -23.94 -0.05 22.89
N LEU A 711 -24.06 -1.37 23.05
CA LEU A 711 -23.44 -2.34 22.16
C LEU A 711 -24.04 -2.23 20.75
N LYS A 712 -23.18 -2.06 19.74
CA LYS A 712 -23.56 -1.92 18.33
C LYS A 712 -23.17 -3.11 17.48
N ARG A 713 -22.06 -3.77 17.82
CA ARG A 713 -21.53 -4.93 17.08
C ARG A 713 -21.33 -6.12 18.01
N LEU A 714 -21.95 -7.23 17.65
CA LEU A 714 -21.76 -8.53 18.29
C LEU A 714 -21.34 -9.57 17.24
N GLU A 715 -20.17 -10.17 17.43
CA GLU A 715 -19.67 -11.25 16.58
C GLU A 715 -19.33 -12.48 17.41
N ILE A 716 -19.93 -13.62 17.06
CA ILE A 716 -19.69 -14.91 17.70
C ILE A 716 -19.32 -15.93 16.63
N LEU A 717 -18.09 -16.43 16.63
CA LEU A 717 -17.61 -17.35 15.61
C LEU A 717 -17.02 -18.60 16.26
N SER A 718 -17.42 -19.80 15.84
CA SER A 718 -16.83 -21.07 16.30
C SER A 718 -16.92 -21.30 17.83
N CYS A 719 -17.97 -20.80 18.48
CA CYS A 719 -18.25 -21.00 19.92
C CYS A 719 -19.26 -22.14 20.10
N ASN A 720 -18.76 -23.38 20.06
CA ASN A 720 -19.61 -24.57 19.92
C ASN A 720 -20.42 -24.96 21.16
N ALA A 721 -20.04 -24.54 22.37
CA ALA A 721 -20.81 -24.82 23.59
C ALA A 721 -21.92 -23.81 23.87
N LEU A 722 -22.02 -22.71 23.11
CA LEU A 722 -22.97 -21.64 23.36
C LEU A 722 -24.39 -22.14 23.11
N GLU A 723 -25.25 -22.12 24.14
CA GLU A 723 -26.62 -22.65 24.05
C GLU A 723 -27.68 -21.61 23.69
N SER A 724 -27.48 -20.35 24.11
CA SER A 724 -28.43 -19.24 23.92
C SER A 724 -27.75 -17.87 23.74
N LEU A 725 -28.45 -16.96 23.06
CA LEU A 725 -28.06 -15.54 22.90
C LEU A 725 -28.49 -14.68 24.13
N PRO A 726 -27.99 -13.44 24.30
CA PRO A 726 -28.38 -12.56 25.42
C PRO A 726 -29.75 -11.90 25.22
N SER A 727 -30.50 -11.60 26.30
CA SER A 727 -31.91 -11.15 26.31
C SER A 727 -32.22 -9.77 25.73
N ASN A 728 -31.22 -8.93 25.48
CA ASN A 728 -31.37 -7.52 25.09
C ASN A 728 -30.53 -7.14 23.85
N ILE A 729 -30.83 -7.76 22.71
CA ILE A 729 -30.13 -7.52 21.43
C ILE A 729 -30.77 -6.43 20.54
N SER A 730 -31.76 -5.69 21.04
CA SER A 730 -32.62 -4.77 20.25
C SER A 730 -31.86 -3.66 19.51
N ASP A 731 -30.78 -3.15 20.11
CA ASP A 731 -30.06 -1.94 19.67
C ASP A 731 -28.83 -2.22 18.81
N LEU A 732 -28.55 -3.50 18.52
CA LEU A 732 -27.44 -3.94 17.69
C LEU A 732 -27.61 -3.46 16.24
N GLU A 733 -26.53 -2.94 15.67
CA GLU A 733 -26.42 -2.57 14.25
C GLU A 733 -25.78 -3.69 13.42
N ARG A 734 -24.96 -4.55 14.04
CA ARG A 734 -24.35 -5.72 13.39
C ARG A 734 -24.37 -6.93 14.31
N LEU A 735 -24.89 -8.04 13.78
CA LEU A 735 -24.91 -9.35 14.43
C LEU A 735 -24.40 -10.41 13.45
N GLU A 736 -23.28 -11.05 13.79
CA GLU A 736 -22.70 -12.14 12.99
C GLU A 736 -22.44 -13.36 13.87
N ILE A 737 -23.09 -14.47 13.54
CA ILE A 737 -22.95 -15.75 14.23
C ILE A 737 -22.52 -16.80 13.21
N LYS A 738 -21.39 -17.46 13.45
CA LYS A 738 -20.85 -18.47 12.55
C LYS A 738 -20.37 -19.69 13.31
N ASP A 739 -20.61 -20.88 12.77
CA ASP A 739 -20.10 -22.15 13.28
C ASP A 739 -20.40 -22.35 14.79
N CYS A 740 -21.63 -22.09 15.24
CA CYS A 740 -22.04 -22.30 16.64
C CYS A 740 -23.03 -23.48 16.72
N SER A 741 -22.51 -24.69 16.91
CA SER A 741 -23.29 -25.92 16.71
C SER A 741 -24.34 -26.23 17.78
N SER A 742 -24.11 -25.83 19.04
CA SER A 742 -25.03 -26.11 20.17
C SER A 742 -26.04 -24.98 20.43
N LEU A 743 -26.00 -23.92 19.63
CA LEU A 743 -26.88 -22.77 19.79
C LEU A 743 -28.31 -23.17 19.42
N LYS A 744 -29.21 -23.16 20.42
CA LYS A 744 -30.59 -23.64 20.29
C LYS A 744 -31.58 -22.49 20.23
N SER A 745 -31.53 -21.54 21.15
CA SER A 745 -32.60 -20.55 21.29
C SER A 745 -32.15 -19.11 21.07
N TRP A 746 -33.10 -18.34 20.56
CA TRP A 746 -33.12 -16.89 20.74
C TRP A 746 -33.53 -16.61 22.19
N SER A 747 -32.88 -15.65 22.84
CA SER A 747 -33.36 -15.17 24.12
C SER A 747 -34.73 -14.51 24.01
N THR A 748 -35.46 -14.46 25.12
CA THR A 748 -36.78 -13.83 25.23
C THR A 748 -36.67 -12.32 24.95
N GLY A 749 -37.08 -11.88 23.77
CA GLY A 749 -37.01 -10.46 23.38
C GLY A 749 -37.48 -10.20 21.94
N ASN A 750 -37.53 -8.92 21.56
CA ASN A 750 -37.85 -8.51 20.18
C ASN A 750 -36.63 -8.69 19.26
N PHE A 751 -36.88 -8.91 17.97
CA PHE A 751 -35.84 -8.94 16.95
C PHE A 751 -35.13 -7.56 16.86
N PRO A 752 -33.80 -7.51 16.64
CA PRO A 752 -33.06 -6.25 16.57
C PRO A 752 -33.54 -5.35 15.43
N ILE A 753 -34.20 -4.23 15.77
CA ILE A 753 -34.78 -3.32 14.77
C ILE A 753 -33.73 -2.37 14.16
N ALA A 754 -32.66 -2.08 14.93
CA ALA A 754 -31.55 -1.23 14.50
C ALA A 754 -30.53 -1.94 13.59
N LEU A 755 -30.73 -3.24 13.33
CA LEU A 755 -29.78 -4.10 12.66
C LEU A 755 -29.64 -3.73 11.19
N LYS A 756 -28.42 -3.35 10.79
CA LYS A 756 -28.03 -3.08 9.40
C LYS A 756 -27.41 -4.31 8.74
N LYS A 757 -26.66 -5.11 9.50
CA LYS A 757 -26.03 -6.33 9.00
C LYS A 757 -26.34 -7.53 9.88
N PHE A 758 -26.85 -8.59 9.25
CA PHE A 758 -27.20 -9.83 9.91
C PHE A 758 -26.62 -11.03 9.16
N ALA A 759 -25.80 -11.83 9.85
CA ALA A 759 -25.19 -13.01 9.27
C ALA A 759 -25.32 -14.22 10.21
N ILE A 760 -25.88 -15.32 9.71
CA ILE A 760 -25.89 -16.63 10.37
C ILE A 760 -25.29 -17.66 9.42
N LYS A 761 -24.26 -18.37 9.88
CA LYS A 761 -23.55 -19.37 9.09
C LYS A 761 -23.32 -20.66 9.89
N ASN A 762 -23.73 -21.81 9.38
CA ASN A 762 -23.50 -23.13 9.99
C ASN A 762 -24.04 -23.26 11.43
N CYS A 763 -25.19 -22.67 11.75
CA CYS A 763 -25.87 -22.78 13.06
C CYS A 763 -27.15 -23.62 12.91
N THR A 764 -27.01 -24.93 12.70
CA THR A 764 -28.14 -25.79 12.28
C THR A 764 -29.17 -26.08 13.37
N GLN A 765 -28.79 -26.01 14.65
CA GLN A 765 -29.69 -26.27 15.78
C GLN A 765 -30.49 -25.04 16.23
N LEU A 766 -30.14 -23.85 15.72
CA LEU A 766 -30.79 -22.61 16.15
C LEU A 766 -32.25 -22.58 15.69
N ASP A 767 -33.15 -22.42 16.64
CA ASP A 767 -34.58 -22.30 16.47
C ASP A 767 -34.95 -21.16 15.51
N PRO A 768 -36.11 -21.27 14.83
CA PRO A 768 -36.59 -20.19 13.99
C PRO A 768 -36.85 -18.94 14.82
N VAL A 769 -36.60 -17.76 14.24
CA VAL A 769 -37.06 -16.49 14.83
C VAL A 769 -38.58 -16.56 14.94
N SER A 770 -39.14 -16.45 16.15
CA SER A 770 -40.58 -16.51 16.35
C SER A 770 -41.28 -15.34 15.64
N GLU A 771 -42.48 -15.57 15.09
CA GLU A 771 -43.28 -14.50 14.47
C GLU A 771 -43.57 -13.35 15.43
N THR A 772 -43.69 -13.66 16.74
CA THR A 772 -43.93 -12.68 17.80
C THR A 772 -42.74 -11.78 18.10
N MET A 773 -41.52 -12.15 17.65
CA MET A 773 -40.32 -11.33 17.85
C MET A 773 -40.22 -10.19 16.83
N PHE A 774 -40.89 -10.29 15.67
CA PHE A 774 -40.83 -9.25 14.66
C PHE A 774 -41.78 -8.09 14.99
N PRO A 775 -41.34 -6.83 14.83
CA PRO A 775 -42.21 -5.67 15.06
C PRO A 775 -43.37 -5.66 14.05
N HIS A 776 -44.57 -5.30 14.52
CA HIS A 776 -45.77 -5.22 13.67
C HIS A 776 -45.65 -4.21 12.51
N ASN A 777 -44.77 -3.20 12.64
CA ASN A 777 -44.65 -2.08 11.71
C ASN A 777 -43.57 -2.25 10.62
N ASN A 778 -42.95 -3.44 10.47
CA ASN A 778 -41.89 -3.72 9.48
C ASN A 778 -40.70 -2.72 9.47
N SER A 779 -40.41 -2.04 10.59
CA SER A 779 -39.39 -0.98 10.69
C SER A 779 -37.96 -1.51 10.89
N ILE A 780 -37.57 -2.55 10.15
CA ILE A 780 -36.25 -3.17 10.27
C ILE A 780 -35.27 -2.51 9.31
N LEU A 781 -34.12 -2.05 9.82
CA LEU A 781 -33.13 -1.28 9.07
C LEU A 781 -32.09 -2.14 8.31
N LEU A 782 -32.43 -3.40 8.00
CA LEU A 782 -31.48 -4.37 7.49
C LEU A 782 -31.05 -4.05 6.06
N GLU A 783 -29.74 -3.93 5.84
CA GLU A 783 -29.10 -3.64 4.55
C GLU A 783 -28.41 -4.89 3.96
N ASP A 784 -27.80 -5.73 4.81
CA ASP A 784 -27.07 -6.95 4.42
C ASP A 784 -27.58 -8.17 5.22
N LEU A 785 -28.04 -9.19 4.49
CA LEU A 785 -28.50 -10.46 5.03
C LEU A 785 -27.73 -11.64 4.42
N CYS A 786 -27.00 -12.36 5.27
CA CYS A 786 -26.21 -13.52 4.89
C CYS A 786 -26.63 -14.77 5.68
N LEU A 787 -27.23 -15.76 5.01
CA LEU A 787 -27.66 -17.01 5.62
C LEU A 787 -26.94 -18.17 4.95
N CYS A 788 -26.17 -18.95 5.72
CA CYS A 788 -25.45 -20.11 5.22
C CYS A 788 -25.75 -21.34 6.08
N ASN A 789 -26.20 -22.44 5.48
CA ASN A 789 -26.40 -23.73 6.16
C ASN A 789 -27.20 -23.62 7.48
N TRP A 790 -28.21 -22.75 7.47
CA TRP A 790 -29.20 -22.63 8.55
C TRP A 790 -30.50 -23.20 8.02
N THR A 791 -31.20 -24.04 8.77
CA THR A 791 -32.40 -24.76 8.30
C THR A 791 -33.71 -24.11 8.75
N ASN A 792 -33.70 -23.33 9.83
CA ASN A 792 -34.89 -22.80 10.50
C ASN A 792 -35.17 -21.31 10.17
N PHE A 793 -34.88 -20.87 8.95
CA PHE A 793 -34.96 -19.46 8.51
C PHE A 793 -36.32 -19.09 7.88
N SER A 794 -37.31 -19.99 7.88
CA SER A 794 -38.57 -19.85 7.15
C SER A 794 -39.37 -18.59 7.53
N ASN A 795 -39.43 -18.26 8.83
CA ASN A 795 -40.18 -17.11 9.32
C ASN A 795 -39.54 -15.79 8.87
N LEU A 796 -38.20 -15.73 8.89
CA LEU A 796 -37.43 -14.60 8.39
C LEU A 796 -37.68 -14.39 6.89
N LEU A 797 -37.71 -15.48 6.11
CA LEU A 797 -38.02 -15.40 4.69
C LEU A 797 -39.41 -14.80 4.45
N GLN A 798 -40.44 -15.24 5.18
CA GLN A 798 -41.82 -14.74 4.97
C GLN A 798 -41.94 -13.22 5.18
N ARG A 799 -41.06 -12.63 6.00
CA ARG A 799 -41.01 -11.19 6.27
C ARG A 799 -40.05 -10.41 5.36
N LEU A 800 -39.25 -11.08 4.51
CA LEU A 800 -38.26 -10.43 3.64
C LEU A 800 -38.82 -9.25 2.83
N HIS A 801 -40.06 -9.35 2.33
CA HIS A 801 -40.67 -8.26 1.56
C HIS A 801 -40.74 -6.94 2.35
N GLY A 802 -40.90 -7.02 3.68
CA GLY A 802 -40.97 -5.88 4.58
C GLY A 802 -39.62 -5.18 4.84
N PHE A 803 -38.49 -5.77 4.45
CA PHE A 803 -37.16 -5.17 4.66
C PHE A 803 -36.85 -4.18 3.54
N SER A 804 -37.45 -2.99 3.64
CA SER A 804 -37.40 -1.95 2.60
C SER A 804 -36.03 -1.33 2.36
N LEU A 805 -35.06 -1.59 3.23
CA LEU A 805 -33.67 -1.13 3.10
C LEU A 805 -32.70 -2.24 2.67
N LEU A 806 -33.16 -3.48 2.48
CA LEU A 806 -32.26 -4.60 2.17
C LEU A 806 -31.61 -4.41 0.79
N VAL A 807 -30.28 -4.36 0.76
CA VAL A 807 -29.46 -4.12 -0.43
C VAL A 807 -28.86 -5.44 -0.93
N GLU A 808 -28.37 -6.28 -0.02
CA GLU A 808 -27.67 -7.52 -0.35
C GLU A 808 -28.31 -8.72 0.35
N LEU A 809 -28.53 -9.80 -0.41
CA LEU A 809 -29.03 -11.07 0.10
C LEU A 809 -28.16 -12.21 -0.39
N TYR A 810 -27.50 -12.89 0.54
CA TYR A 810 -26.67 -14.06 0.29
C TYR A 810 -27.28 -15.30 0.97
N LEU A 811 -27.60 -16.32 0.18
CA LEU A 811 -28.17 -17.59 0.63
C LEU A 811 -27.27 -18.75 0.17
N SER A 812 -26.69 -19.50 1.09
CA SER A 812 -25.80 -20.63 0.77
C SER A 812 -26.19 -21.90 1.50
N SER A 813 -26.25 -23.04 0.80
CA SER A 813 -26.55 -24.35 1.40
C SER A 813 -27.83 -24.34 2.25
N CYS A 814 -28.82 -23.53 1.87
CA CYS A 814 -30.09 -23.37 2.57
C CYS A 814 -31.07 -24.49 2.19
N TYR A 815 -30.84 -25.72 2.66
CA TYR A 815 -31.58 -26.91 2.24
C TYR A 815 -33.09 -26.89 2.53
N GLY A 816 -33.55 -26.04 3.45
CA GLY A 816 -34.98 -25.83 3.74
C GLY A 816 -35.71 -24.95 2.71
N LEU A 817 -34.97 -24.17 1.89
CA LEU A 817 -35.56 -23.23 0.94
C LEU A 817 -36.11 -23.98 -0.27
N LYS A 818 -37.43 -24.19 -0.31
CA LYS A 818 -38.12 -24.78 -1.48
C LYS A 818 -38.61 -23.72 -2.47
N HIS A 819 -39.18 -22.64 -1.94
CA HIS A 819 -39.73 -21.52 -2.69
C HIS A 819 -39.52 -20.22 -1.90
N PHE A 820 -39.41 -19.10 -2.61
CA PHE A 820 -39.51 -17.77 -1.99
C PHE A 820 -40.97 -17.43 -1.63
N PRO A 821 -41.21 -16.50 -0.68
CA PRO A 821 -42.55 -16.07 -0.30
C PRO A 821 -43.35 -15.50 -1.48
N GLU A 822 -44.68 -15.66 -1.46
CA GLU A 822 -45.56 -15.14 -2.52
C GLU A 822 -45.53 -13.61 -2.62
N GLN A 823 -45.28 -12.92 -1.50
CA GLN A 823 -45.16 -11.47 -1.48
C GLN A 823 -43.94 -10.98 -2.28
N GLY A 824 -42.90 -11.82 -2.43
CA GLY A 824 -41.69 -11.53 -3.20
C GLY A 824 -40.49 -11.11 -2.34
N LEU A 825 -39.40 -10.70 -3.02
CA LEU A 825 -38.21 -10.12 -2.40
C LEU A 825 -38.38 -8.60 -2.23
N PRO A 826 -37.62 -7.96 -1.31
CA PRO A 826 -37.73 -6.52 -1.09
C PRO A 826 -37.34 -5.71 -2.34
N PRO A 827 -38.05 -4.59 -2.60
CA PRO A 827 -37.86 -3.80 -3.81
C PRO A 827 -36.53 -3.03 -3.86
N SER A 828 -35.86 -2.84 -2.71
CA SER A 828 -34.55 -2.18 -2.58
C SER A 828 -33.37 -3.06 -2.98
N LEU A 829 -33.57 -4.38 -3.11
CA LEU A 829 -32.50 -5.35 -3.28
C LEU A 829 -31.68 -5.09 -4.55
N ARG A 830 -30.37 -4.91 -4.39
CA ARG A 830 -29.40 -4.67 -5.47
C ARG A 830 -28.59 -5.90 -5.84
N ALA A 831 -28.29 -6.77 -4.89
CA ALA A 831 -27.54 -8.00 -5.13
C ALA A 831 -28.24 -9.22 -4.51
N LEU A 832 -28.38 -10.28 -5.31
CA LEU A 832 -28.90 -11.57 -4.87
C LEU A 832 -27.90 -12.67 -5.25
N SER A 833 -27.40 -13.40 -4.27
CA SER A 833 -26.56 -14.58 -4.48
C SER A 833 -27.19 -15.81 -3.83
N ILE A 834 -27.32 -16.88 -4.61
CA ILE A 834 -27.87 -18.17 -4.20
C ILE A 834 -26.89 -19.27 -4.57
N GLU A 835 -26.34 -19.94 -3.56
CA GLU A 835 -25.35 -20.99 -3.73
C GLU A 835 -25.82 -22.29 -3.06
N ASP A 836 -25.68 -23.42 -3.76
CA ASP A 836 -25.87 -24.76 -3.20
C ASP A 836 -27.25 -24.99 -2.50
N CYS A 837 -28.27 -24.25 -2.92
CA CYS A 837 -29.64 -24.40 -2.39
C CYS A 837 -30.35 -25.59 -3.05
N ALA A 838 -30.00 -26.82 -2.66
CA ALA A 838 -30.41 -28.05 -3.35
C ALA A 838 -31.94 -28.30 -3.43
N SER A 839 -32.73 -27.72 -2.51
CA SER A 839 -34.19 -27.89 -2.48
C SER A 839 -34.97 -26.82 -3.26
N LEU A 840 -34.30 -25.74 -3.68
CA LEU A 840 -34.96 -24.61 -4.31
C LEU A 840 -35.48 -25.00 -5.70
N LYS A 841 -36.78 -24.80 -5.93
CA LYS A 841 -37.44 -25.17 -7.20
C LYS A 841 -37.65 -23.99 -8.12
N SER A 842 -37.85 -22.78 -7.60
CA SER A 842 -38.22 -21.62 -8.42
C SER A 842 -37.79 -20.30 -7.79
N LEU A 843 -37.31 -19.36 -8.61
CA LEU A 843 -37.10 -17.96 -8.23
C LEU A 843 -38.43 -17.20 -8.01
N PRO A 844 -38.42 -16.02 -7.36
CA PRO A 844 -39.62 -15.22 -7.14
C PRO A 844 -40.33 -14.85 -8.46
N LYS A 845 -41.65 -15.07 -8.55
CA LYS A 845 -42.45 -14.76 -9.76
C LYS A 845 -42.33 -13.29 -10.21
N LYS A 846 -42.13 -12.37 -9.27
CA LYS A 846 -42.01 -10.92 -9.50
C LYS A 846 -40.59 -10.43 -9.79
N ILE A 847 -39.59 -11.32 -9.93
CA ILE A 847 -38.16 -10.92 -10.09
C ILE A 847 -37.92 -9.93 -11.24
N ARG A 848 -38.65 -10.05 -12.35
CA ARG A 848 -38.57 -9.11 -13.49
C ARG A 848 -38.92 -7.67 -13.10
N SER A 849 -39.84 -7.48 -12.15
CA SER A 849 -40.30 -6.15 -11.72
C SER A 849 -39.35 -5.46 -10.74
N MET A 850 -38.29 -6.15 -10.29
CA MET A 850 -37.28 -5.60 -9.36
C MET A 850 -36.32 -4.67 -10.10
N LYS A 851 -36.68 -3.38 -10.18
CA LYS A 851 -35.87 -2.36 -10.87
C LYS A 851 -34.53 -2.06 -10.17
N SER A 852 -34.41 -2.37 -8.89
CA SER A 852 -33.19 -2.11 -8.11
C SER A 852 -32.14 -3.21 -8.25
N LEU A 853 -32.50 -4.40 -8.76
CA LEU A 853 -31.58 -5.54 -8.81
C LEU A 853 -30.55 -5.35 -9.93
N VAL A 854 -29.28 -5.28 -9.54
CA VAL A 854 -28.12 -4.97 -10.38
C VAL A 854 -27.19 -6.17 -10.54
N SER A 855 -27.17 -7.08 -9.56
CA SER A 855 -26.35 -8.31 -9.59
C SER A 855 -27.17 -9.54 -9.19
N LEU A 856 -27.05 -10.61 -9.99
CA LEU A 856 -27.67 -11.90 -9.72
C LEU A 856 -26.65 -13.03 -9.92
N GLU A 857 -26.45 -13.82 -8.87
CA GLU A 857 -25.55 -14.96 -8.87
C GLU A 857 -26.29 -16.23 -8.43
N ILE A 858 -26.16 -17.30 -9.22
CA ILE A 858 -26.73 -18.61 -8.93
C ILE A 858 -25.66 -19.66 -9.15
N ARG A 859 -25.29 -20.40 -8.11
CA ARG A 859 -24.30 -21.48 -8.17
C ARG A 859 -24.88 -22.80 -7.67
N SER A 860 -24.64 -23.88 -8.40
CA SER A 860 -24.88 -25.26 -7.95
C SER A 860 -26.29 -25.51 -7.39
N CYS A 861 -27.34 -25.01 -8.05
CA CYS A 861 -28.73 -25.20 -7.64
C CYS A 861 -29.43 -26.26 -8.53
N PRO A 862 -29.34 -27.58 -8.23
CA PRO A 862 -29.70 -28.65 -9.16
C PRO A 862 -31.21 -28.81 -9.42
N ARG A 863 -32.06 -28.41 -8.47
CA ARG A 863 -33.52 -28.52 -8.59
C ARG A 863 -34.20 -27.25 -9.08
N LEU A 864 -33.44 -26.16 -9.20
CA LEU A 864 -33.98 -24.88 -9.60
C LEU A 864 -34.41 -24.96 -11.07
N ASP A 865 -35.72 -24.85 -11.29
CA ASP A 865 -36.30 -24.70 -12.60
C ASP A 865 -35.89 -23.31 -13.18
N ASN A 866 -36.10 -23.11 -14.48
CA ASN A 866 -35.62 -21.92 -15.18
C ASN A 866 -36.24 -20.60 -14.68
N PHE A 867 -35.71 -19.48 -15.18
CA PHE A 867 -36.27 -18.14 -14.96
C PHE A 867 -37.78 -18.09 -15.24
N PRO A 868 -38.55 -17.26 -14.50
CA PRO A 868 -39.99 -17.11 -14.74
C PRO A 868 -40.31 -16.74 -16.20
N LYS A 869 -41.50 -17.10 -16.70
CA LYS A 869 -41.97 -16.93 -18.11
C LYS A 869 -41.78 -15.52 -18.72
N TYR A 870 -41.54 -14.52 -17.88
CA TYR A 870 -41.36 -13.13 -18.27
C TYR A 870 -39.90 -12.64 -18.21
N GLY A 871 -38.92 -13.45 -17.78
CA GLY A 871 -37.48 -13.18 -17.85
C GLY A 871 -36.86 -12.49 -16.63
N LEU A 872 -35.62 -12.01 -16.82
CA LEU A 872 -34.78 -11.31 -15.84
C LEU A 872 -35.10 -9.80 -15.74
N PRO A 873 -34.74 -9.12 -14.64
CA PRO A 873 -34.93 -7.68 -14.49
C PRO A 873 -34.05 -6.86 -15.47
N PRO A 874 -34.58 -5.75 -16.04
CA PRO A 874 -33.92 -5.02 -17.14
C PRO A 874 -32.69 -4.20 -16.72
N ASN A 875 -32.58 -3.83 -15.44
CA ASN A 875 -31.45 -3.04 -14.90
C ASN A 875 -30.27 -3.92 -14.44
N LEU A 876 -30.35 -5.23 -14.67
CA LEU A 876 -29.31 -6.17 -14.27
C LEU A 876 -28.01 -5.86 -15.03
N SER A 877 -26.94 -5.61 -14.27
CA SER A 877 -25.60 -5.30 -14.80
C SER A 877 -24.65 -6.49 -14.75
N SER A 878 -24.85 -7.42 -13.81
CA SER A 878 -24.02 -8.60 -13.62
C SER A 878 -24.90 -9.83 -13.42
N LEU A 879 -24.64 -10.88 -14.21
CA LEU A 879 -25.33 -12.16 -14.13
C LEU A 879 -24.31 -13.31 -14.15
N ARG A 880 -24.33 -14.14 -13.12
CA ARG A 880 -23.43 -15.29 -13.01
C ARG A 880 -24.21 -16.56 -12.73
N ILE A 881 -24.14 -17.53 -13.64
CA ILE A 881 -24.84 -18.82 -13.53
C ILE A 881 -23.84 -19.97 -13.62
N TRP A 882 -23.71 -20.73 -12.54
CA TRP A 882 -22.75 -21.84 -12.45
C TRP A 882 -23.48 -23.13 -12.09
N ASP A 883 -23.21 -24.20 -12.84
CA ASP A 883 -23.64 -25.57 -12.54
C ASP A 883 -25.14 -25.75 -12.27
N SER A 884 -25.97 -25.08 -13.08
CA SER A 884 -27.44 -25.08 -12.96
C SER A 884 -28.10 -25.96 -14.04
N LYS A 885 -28.12 -27.28 -13.81
CA LYS A 885 -28.44 -28.32 -14.82
C LYS A 885 -29.86 -28.29 -15.41
N LYS A 886 -30.83 -27.66 -14.73
CA LYS A 886 -32.26 -27.67 -15.10
C LYS A 886 -32.73 -26.43 -15.86
N PHE A 887 -31.88 -25.43 -16.03
CA PHE A 887 -32.26 -24.23 -16.76
C PHE A 887 -32.55 -24.60 -18.23
N ARG A 888 -33.64 -24.04 -18.79
CA ARG A 888 -33.98 -24.24 -20.20
C ARG A 888 -32.98 -23.49 -21.10
N PRO A 889 -33.07 -23.63 -22.43
CA PRO A 889 -32.15 -23.01 -23.38
C PRO A 889 -31.83 -21.54 -23.11
N LEU A 890 -30.58 -21.12 -23.34
CA LEU A 890 -30.12 -19.73 -23.25
C LEU A 890 -30.99 -18.77 -24.09
N THR A 891 -31.51 -19.25 -25.23
CA THR A 891 -32.41 -18.48 -26.11
C THR A 891 -33.68 -18.00 -25.39
N GLU A 892 -34.17 -18.77 -24.41
CA GLU A 892 -35.36 -18.42 -23.63
C GLU A 892 -35.09 -17.41 -22.50
N TRP A 893 -33.82 -17.12 -22.18
CA TRP A 893 -33.48 -16.22 -21.07
C TRP A 893 -33.70 -14.74 -21.43
N GLY A 894 -33.77 -14.43 -22.73
CA GLY A 894 -33.98 -13.06 -23.21
C GLY A 894 -32.81 -12.11 -22.91
N LEU A 895 -31.57 -12.64 -22.83
CA LEU A 895 -30.37 -11.87 -22.50
C LEU A 895 -30.16 -10.66 -23.42
N HIS A 896 -30.47 -10.78 -24.71
CA HIS A 896 -30.44 -9.68 -25.69
C HIS A 896 -31.29 -8.46 -25.30
N ARG A 897 -32.29 -8.62 -24.43
CA ARG A 897 -33.15 -7.52 -23.94
C ARG A 897 -32.53 -6.78 -22.75
N LEU A 898 -31.48 -7.32 -22.14
CA LEU A 898 -30.82 -6.75 -20.96
C LEU A 898 -29.75 -5.74 -21.37
N THR A 899 -30.18 -4.56 -21.84
CA THR A 899 -29.28 -3.50 -22.33
C THR A 899 -28.35 -2.90 -21.26
N SER A 900 -28.62 -3.18 -19.98
CA SER A 900 -27.78 -2.77 -18.86
C SER A 900 -26.69 -3.78 -18.52
N LEU A 901 -26.74 -5.00 -19.07
CA LEU A 901 -25.85 -6.10 -18.71
C LEU A 901 -24.41 -5.81 -19.17
N ARG A 902 -23.48 -5.73 -18.22
CA ARG A 902 -22.05 -5.48 -18.42
C ARG A 902 -21.19 -6.72 -18.19
N GLU A 903 -21.57 -7.54 -17.22
CA GLU A 903 -20.85 -8.77 -16.88
C GLU A 903 -21.76 -9.99 -17.02
N PHE A 904 -21.26 -11.01 -17.71
CA PHE A 904 -21.95 -12.28 -17.83
C PHE A 904 -20.96 -13.43 -17.68
N SER A 905 -21.27 -14.34 -16.76
CA SER A 905 -20.48 -15.54 -16.51
C SER A 905 -21.37 -16.77 -16.51
N ILE A 906 -20.95 -17.81 -17.25
CA ILE A 906 -21.69 -19.06 -17.36
C ILE A 906 -20.76 -20.27 -17.23
N CYS A 907 -21.16 -21.27 -16.44
CA CYS A 907 -20.41 -22.50 -16.24
C CYS A 907 -21.32 -23.74 -16.30
N GLY A 908 -20.89 -24.80 -16.99
CA GLY A 908 -21.51 -26.12 -16.92
C GLY A 908 -22.17 -26.67 -18.19
N GLY A 909 -21.66 -26.34 -19.39
CA GLY A 909 -21.94 -27.11 -20.62
C GLY A 909 -23.38 -27.01 -21.16
N PHE A 910 -23.91 -25.80 -21.31
CA PHE A 910 -25.20 -25.56 -21.97
C PHE A 910 -25.12 -25.89 -23.47
N LYS A 911 -25.93 -26.87 -23.92
CA LYS A 911 -25.87 -27.41 -25.29
C LYS A 911 -26.04 -26.38 -26.40
N GLU A 912 -26.85 -25.32 -26.22
CA GLU A 912 -26.98 -24.33 -27.31
C GLU A 912 -25.70 -23.53 -27.50
N LEU A 913 -25.00 -23.14 -26.44
CA LEU A 913 -23.72 -22.42 -26.60
C LEU A 913 -22.72 -23.29 -27.39
N GLU A 914 -22.81 -24.62 -27.24
CA GLU A 914 -22.03 -25.60 -27.99
C GLU A 914 -22.51 -25.79 -29.45
N LEU A 915 -23.74 -25.36 -29.81
CA LEU A 915 -24.42 -25.62 -31.09
C LEU A 915 -24.78 -24.37 -31.92
N LEU A 916 -24.39 -23.16 -31.50
CA LEU A 916 -24.86 -21.91 -32.12
C LEU A 916 -24.62 -21.81 -33.64
N GLY A 917 -25.71 -21.66 -34.38
CA GLY A 917 -25.78 -21.32 -35.82
C GLY A 917 -25.74 -19.79 -36.08
N ASP A 918 -25.76 -19.40 -37.35
CA ASP A 918 -25.39 -18.06 -37.86
C ASP A 918 -26.30 -16.87 -37.49
N ASP A 919 -27.49 -17.06 -36.89
CA ASP A 919 -28.53 -16.00 -36.84
C ASP A 919 -28.96 -15.49 -35.45
N ASP A 920 -28.41 -16.00 -34.34
CA ASP A 920 -28.93 -15.68 -33.01
C ASP A 920 -28.11 -14.61 -32.25
N CYS A 921 -28.61 -13.36 -32.24
CA CYS A 921 -28.16 -12.29 -31.35
C CYS A 921 -28.51 -12.61 -29.88
N LEU A 922 -27.85 -13.58 -29.27
CA LEU A 922 -28.15 -14.05 -27.91
C LEU A 922 -27.82 -13.03 -26.81
N PHE A 923 -26.70 -12.31 -26.97
CA PHE A 923 -26.13 -11.45 -25.93
C PHE A 923 -26.30 -9.96 -26.27
N PRO A 924 -26.43 -9.08 -25.27
CA PRO A 924 -26.57 -7.65 -25.52
C PRO A 924 -25.21 -7.01 -25.86
N HIS A 925 -25.20 -6.02 -26.76
CA HIS A 925 -24.00 -5.26 -27.14
C HIS A 925 -23.35 -4.47 -25.98
N SER A 926 -24.05 -4.34 -24.85
CA SER A 926 -23.62 -3.66 -23.63
C SER A 926 -22.54 -4.41 -22.84
N LEU A 927 -22.26 -5.66 -23.18
CA LEU A 927 -21.39 -6.56 -22.43
C LEU A 927 -19.92 -6.16 -22.52
N ILE A 928 -19.27 -5.99 -21.36
CA ILE A 928 -17.87 -5.60 -21.19
C ILE A 928 -17.01 -6.80 -20.77
N LYS A 929 -17.56 -7.68 -19.93
CA LYS A 929 -16.90 -8.89 -19.43
C LYS A 929 -17.73 -10.13 -19.73
N PHE A 930 -17.09 -11.10 -20.39
CA PHE A 930 -17.69 -12.39 -20.71
C PHE A 930 -16.79 -13.51 -20.21
N SER A 931 -17.36 -14.42 -19.43
CA SER A 931 -16.62 -15.54 -18.85
C SER A 931 -17.38 -16.85 -19.09
N ILE A 932 -16.69 -17.85 -19.65
CA ILE A 932 -17.24 -19.19 -19.84
C ILE A 932 -16.37 -20.24 -19.16
N ALA A 933 -16.99 -21.26 -18.59
CA ALA A 933 -16.28 -22.37 -17.98
C ALA A 933 -16.94 -23.74 -18.26
N ARG A 934 -16.13 -24.78 -18.43
CA ARG A 934 -16.60 -26.19 -18.57
C ARG A 934 -17.56 -26.42 -19.73
N PHE A 935 -17.14 -26.06 -20.95
CA PHE A 935 -17.84 -26.37 -22.20
C PHE A 935 -17.00 -27.35 -23.04
N PRO A 936 -17.12 -28.67 -22.83
CA PRO A 936 -16.24 -29.65 -23.45
C PRO A 936 -16.52 -29.82 -24.95
N SER A 937 -17.73 -29.58 -25.45
CA SER A 937 -18.05 -29.80 -26.88
C SER A 937 -17.82 -28.55 -27.75
N LEU A 938 -17.59 -27.39 -27.13
CA LEU A 938 -17.47 -26.10 -27.81
C LEU A 938 -16.14 -26.03 -28.60
N THR A 939 -16.22 -25.81 -29.92
CA THR A 939 -15.04 -25.74 -30.80
C THR A 939 -14.66 -24.32 -31.22
N SER A 940 -15.61 -23.37 -31.26
CA SER A 940 -15.39 -21.98 -31.67
C SER A 940 -16.30 -21.00 -30.93
N LEU A 941 -15.81 -19.78 -30.71
CA LEU A 941 -16.55 -18.65 -30.12
C LEU A 941 -16.77 -17.46 -31.09
N CYS A 942 -16.30 -17.55 -32.34
CA CYS A 942 -16.26 -16.40 -33.26
C CYS A 942 -17.62 -15.71 -33.39
N LYS A 943 -18.68 -16.47 -33.70
CA LYS A 943 -20.03 -15.94 -33.95
C LYS A 943 -20.62 -15.23 -32.73
N VAL A 944 -20.38 -15.77 -31.53
CA VAL A 944 -20.86 -15.20 -30.26
C VAL A 944 -20.20 -13.86 -29.98
N LEU A 945 -18.90 -13.78 -30.19
CA LEU A 945 -18.08 -12.66 -29.76
C LEU A 945 -18.06 -11.51 -30.79
N GLU A 946 -18.25 -11.79 -32.08
CA GLU A 946 -18.26 -10.76 -33.15
C GLU A 946 -19.35 -9.70 -32.96
N ASN A 947 -20.49 -10.10 -32.39
CA ASN A 947 -21.59 -9.17 -32.09
C ASN A 947 -21.33 -8.32 -30.83
N LEU A 948 -20.32 -8.63 -30.01
CA LEU A 948 -20.05 -7.95 -28.73
C LEU A 948 -19.06 -6.79 -28.88
N THR A 949 -19.50 -5.69 -29.48
CA THR A 949 -18.65 -4.52 -29.78
C THR A 949 -18.03 -3.84 -28.56
N SER A 950 -18.64 -3.98 -27.38
CA SER A 950 -18.18 -3.37 -26.12
C SER A 950 -17.29 -4.28 -25.28
N LEU A 951 -17.03 -5.51 -25.74
CA LEU A 951 -16.26 -6.48 -24.97
C LEU A 951 -14.82 -5.98 -24.73
N ARG A 952 -14.35 -6.11 -23.48
CA ARG A 952 -13.00 -5.74 -23.03
C ARG A 952 -12.30 -6.88 -22.27
N HIS A 953 -13.06 -7.74 -21.60
CA HIS A 953 -12.51 -8.84 -20.81
C HIS A 953 -13.13 -10.16 -21.28
N LEU A 954 -12.28 -11.11 -21.64
CA LEU A 954 -12.68 -12.46 -22.03
C LEU A 954 -11.95 -13.48 -21.16
N SER A 955 -12.71 -14.34 -20.49
CA SER A 955 -12.16 -15.43 -19.67
C SER A 955 -12.76 -16.76 -20.11
N ILE A 956 -11.90 -17.74 -20.38
CA ILE A 956 -12.24 -19.05 -20.92
C ILE A 956 -11.57 -20.09 -20.04
N MET A 957 -12.37 -20.91 -19.36
CA MET A 957 -11.87 -21.91 -18.42
C MET A 957 -12.36 -23.33 -18.77
N ASN A 958 -11.47 -24.32 -18.71
CA ASN A 958 -11.83 -25.74 -18.82
C ASN A 958 -12.71 -26.07 -20.06
N CYS A 959 -12.35 -25.56 -21.23
CA CYS A 959 -13.03 -25.80 -22.50
C CYS A 959 -12.14 -26.64 -23.43
N ALA A 960 -12.18 -27.96 -23.26
CA ALA A 960 -11.18 -28.88 -23.82
C ALA A 960 -11.04 -28.86 -25.35
N ASN A 961 -12.16 -28.75 -26.09
CA ASN A 961 -12.17 -28.81 -27.56
C ASN A 961 -12.16 -27.44 -28.25
N LEU A 962 -12.16 -26.34 -27.49
CA LEU A 962 -12.16 -25.00 -28.06
C LEU A 962 -10.78 -24.73 -28.67
N ASN A 963 -10.73 -24.39 -29.96
CA ASN A 963 -9.47 -24.20 -30.68
C ASN A 963 -9.45 -22.97 -31.61
N VAL A 964 -10.56 -22.22 -31.72
CA VAL A 964 -10.67 -20.99 -32.51
C VAL A 964 -11.08 -19.80 -31.65
N LEU A 965 -10.25 -18.76 -31.63
CA LEU A 965 -10.55 -17.42 -31.08
C LEU A 965 -11.15 -16.50 -32.16
N PRO A 966 -11.89 -15.44 -31.76
CA PRO A 966 -12.55 -14.50 -32.67
C PRO A 966 -11.58 -13.72 -33.59
N SER A 967 -12.13 -12.93 -34.51
CA SER A 967 -11.38 -12.12 -35.46
C SER A 967 -10.41 -11.14 -34.78
N GLU A 968 -9.30 -10.82 -35.47
CA GLU A 968 -8.23 -9.93 -34.97
C GLU A 968 -8.78 -8.56 -34.52
N GLY A 969 -9.73 -7.99 -35.27
CA GLY A 969 -10.33 -6.70 -34.94
C GLY A 969 -11.13 -6.68 -33.63
N LEU A 970 -11.59 -7.84 -33.13
CA LEU A 970 -12.19 -7.95 -31.80
C LEU A 970 -11.11 -8.11 -30.71
N LEU A 971 -10.11 -8.96 -30.97
CA LEU A 971 -9.01 -9.21 -30.03
C LEU A 971 -8.22 -7.93 -29.71
N GLU A 972 -8.00 -7.06 -30.70
CA GLU A 972 -7.32 -5.76 -30.49
C GLU A 972 -8.07 -4.80 -29.55
N LYS A 973 -9.36 -5.04 -29.28
CA LYS A 973 -10.18 -4.23 -28.36
C LYS A 973 -10.12 -4.75 -26.92
N LEU A 974 -9.64 -5.98 -26.71
CA LEU A 974 -9.55 -6.58 -25.39
C LEU A 974 -8.46 -5.92 -24.56
N TRP A 975 -8.78 -5.74 -23.29
CA TRP A 975 -7.87 -5.31 -22.23
C TRP A 975 -7.21 -6.53 -21.57
N HIS A 976 -8.01 -7.58 -21.40
CA HIS A 976 -7.65 -8.79 -20.67
C HIS A 976 -8.18 -10.05 -21.40
N LEU A 977 -7.31 -11.03 -21.58
CA LEU A 977 -7.64 -12.37 -22.07
C LEU A 977 -7.11 -13.42 -21.09
N GLU A 978 -8.01 -14.20 -20.50
CA GLU A 978 -7.67 -15.32 -19.61
C GLU A 978 -8.06 -16.63 -20.27
N ILE A 979 -7.13 -17.58 -20.33
CA ILE A 979 -7.34 -18.93 -20.85
C ILE A 979 -6.79 -19.92 -19.82
N SER A 980 -7.65 -20.68 -19.16
CA SER A 980 -7.24 -21.66 -18.14
C SER A 980 -7.79 -23.04 -18.48
N ASP A 981 -6.98 -24.09 -18.34
CA ASP A 981 -7.35 -25.49 -18.58
C ASP A 981 -7.97 -25.74 -19.98
N CYS A 982 -7.48 -25.02 -21.01
CA CYS A 982 -7.94 -25.15 -22.40
C CYS A 982 -6.78 -25.61 -23.31
N PRO A 983 -6.49 -26.92 -23.42
CA PRO A 983 -5.25 -27.44 -24.01
C PRO A 983 -5.02 -27.04 -25.47
N LEU A 984 -6.06 -27.05 -26.31
CA LEU A 984 -5.93 -26.70 -27.74
C LEU A 984 -5.67 -25.19 -27.94
N LEU A 985 -6.43 -24.32 -27.25
CA LEU A 985 -6.19 -22.87 -27.28
C LEU A 985 -4.82 -22.52 -26.69
N ARG A 986 -4.44 -23.15 -25.57
CA ARG A 986 -3.14 -22.94 -24.93
C ARG A 986 -2.00 -23.12 -25.92
N GLN A 987 -1.97 -24.22 -26.66
CA GLN A 987 -0.91 -24.50 -27.64
C GLN A 987 -0.80 -23.42 -28.72
N ARG A 988 -1.94 -22.88 -29.17
CA ARG A 988 -2.02 -21.86 -30.21
C ARG A 988 -1.69 -20.45 -29.72
N CYS A 989 -1.95 -20.16 -28.45
CA CYS A 989 -1.66 -18.88 -27.80
C CYS A 989 -0.25 -18.82 -27.19
N LEU A 990 0.56 -19.88 -27.31
CA LEU A 990 1.92 -19.91 -26.78
C LEU A 990 2.75 -18.75 -27.35
N ARG A 991 3.42 -18.04 -26.46
CA ARG A 991 4.33 -16.95 -26.79
C ARG A 991 5.40 -17.41 -27.80
N ASP A 992 5.58 -16.62 -28.86
CA ASP A 992 6.58 -16.75 -29.93
C ASP A 992 6.53 -18.06 -30.76
N ARG A 993 5.66 -19.02 -30.41
CA ARG A 993 5.52 -20.32 -31.10
C ARG A 993 4.11 -20.60 -31.61
N GLY A 994 3.12 -20.04 -30.93
CA GLY A 994 1.70 -20.22 -31.24
C GLY A 994 1.26 -19.33 -32.39
N ASP A 995 0.41 -19.87 -33.27
CA ASP A 995 -0.10 -19.16 -34.44
C ASP A 995 -1.08 -18.02 -34.11
N TYR A 996 -1.67 -18.02 -32.91
CA TYR A 996 -2.48 -16.90 -32.40
C TYR A 996 -1.67 -15.84 -31.67
N TRP A 997 -0.39 -16.08 -31.35
CA TRP A 997 0.43 -15.11 -30.62
C TRP A 997 0.45 -13.71 -31.27
N PRO A 998 0.67 -13.55 -32.60
CA PRO A 998 0.65 -12.24 -33.23
C PRO A 998 -0.69 -11.50 -33.07
N LYS A 999 -1.80 -12.26 -32.94
CA LYS A 999 -3.16 -11.74 -32.83
C LYS A 999 -3.50 -11.25 -31.42
N ILE A 1000 -2.89 -11.85 -30.40
CA ILE A 1000 -3.12 -11.53 -28.99
C ILE A 1000 -1.99 -10.71 -28.36
N ALA A 1001 -0.84 -10.56 -29.02
CA ALA A 1001 0.31 -9.79 -28.54
C ALA A 1001 0.01 -8.28 -28.36
N GLY A 1002 -1.08 -7.79 -28.98
CA GLY A 1002 -1.58 -6.43 -28.76
C GLY A 1002 -2.36 -6.24 -27.46
N ILE A 1003 -2.83 -7.32 -26.84
CA ILE A 1003 -3.64 -7.29 -25.61
C ILE A 1003 -2.71 -6.99 -24.42
N PRO A 1004 -3.00 -5.97 -23.59
CA PRO A 1004 -2.15 -5.61 -22.45
C PRO A 1004 -1.99 -6.75 -21.43
N CYS A 1005 -3.08 -7.42 -21.08
CA CYS A 1005 -3.06 -8.57 -20.16
C CYS A 1005 -3.49 -9.86 -20.86
N VAL A 1006 -2.57 -10.83 -20.93
CA VAL A 1006 -2.86 -12.18 -21.41
C VAL A 1006 -2.38 -13.17 -20.35
N GLU A 1007 -3.30 -13.94 -19.81
CA GLU A 1007 -3.05 -14.99 -18.81
C GLU A 1007 -3.39 -16.36 -19.39
N ILE A 1008 -2.46 -17.30 -19.29
CA ILE A 1008 -2.65 -18.69 -19.71
C ILE A 1008 -2.33 -19.60 -18.52
N ASP A 1009 -3.29 -20.40 -18.07
CA ASP A 1009 -3.21 -21.30 -16.91
C ASP A 1009 -2.65 -20.60 -15.65
N GLY A 1010 -3.17 -19.39 -15.37
CA GLY A 1010 -2.74 -18.57 -14.24
C GLY A 1010 -1.34 -17.95 -14.38
N THR A 1011 -0.71 -18.06 -15.55
CA THR A 1011 0.58 -17.41 -15.85
C THR A 1011 0.40 -16.26 -16.81
N TYR A 1012 0.86 -15.06 -16.41
CA TYR A 1012 0.95 -13.92 -17.32
C TYR A 1012 1.92 -14.26 -18.44
N VAL A 1013 1.48 -14.26 -19.69
CA VAL A 1013 2.24 -14.84 -20.82
C VAL A 1013 3.53 -14.07 -21.12
N TYR A 1014 3.59 -12.79 -20.76
CA TYR A 1014 4.82 -12.02 -20.84
C TYR A 1014 5.76 -12.31 -19.67
N ARG A 1015 5.30 -12.90 -18.57
CA ARG A 1015 6.14 -13.37 -17.46
C ARG A 1015 6.85 -14.65 -17.89
N GLN A 1016 8.19 -14.60 -17.99
CA GLN A 1016 8.97 -15.82 -18.11
C GLN A 1016 8.76 -16.64 -16.83
N SER A 1017 8.51 -17.95 -16.98
CA SER A 1017 8.41 -18.87 -15.85
C SER A 1017 9.72 -18.82 -15.07
N LEU A 1018 9.64 -18.38 -13.82
CA LEU A 1018 10.74 -18.49 -12.86
C LEU A 1018 11.01 -19.98 -12.66
N VAL A 1019 12.16 -20.47 -13.14
CA VAL A 1019 12.71 -21.78 -12.80
C VAL A 1019 13.56 -21.62 -11.56
#